data_AF-A0A1H2V8P0-F1
#
_entry.id   AF-A0A1H2V8P0-F1
#
_cell.length_a   1.000
_cell.length_b   1.000
_cell.length_c   1.000
_cell.angle_alpha   90.00
_cell.angle_beta   90.00
_cell.angle_gamma   90.00
#
_symmetry.space_group_name_H-M   'P 1'
#
loop_
_entity.id
_entity.type
_entity.pdbx_description
1 polymer ?
#
loop_
_entity_poly.entity_id
_entity_poly.type
_entity_poly.pdbx_seq_one_letter_code
_entity_poly.pdbx_strand_id
1 'polypeptide(L)'
;MKEALEILWTYARREPLDSNGETVVPTINNSIAAIRIIMRLEGWGSEKRKMNSEKRATHNKPASHRRGEWQFAQSQNAQSQFVQSQYVQHNTDNNNSQFTQCNIDNNDDYDQYEDEYTEGELLNEGELPFAPTPAQHQFAQHQFTQPQSTQHQYPQPNTAYNNYPSEAYACLVAPSPSERGLGERNLLSFTRHTLPAFAPAPFHIAYYEVLTRFAMGEIKKLMITMPPQHGKSEGATRRLPAFVLGQDPDKRIAIVSYNAIKARKFNRELQRIMDDDRYYELFPQTLLAGQASYQEQGRRSRNYARNSDECEIVGYQGSFKTIGVGGSLTGEPVDMLIMDDLYKDASSAWSPVIRQNVADWYDTVASTRLHNDSQQLLVFTRWHMEDLAGRLLEQEGVYDPIENPQGWLLVSFPAIQNRPPSEQDPRAEGEPLWPERHSLSKLLEIKGRSPTVFESLYQQNPQPSQGLMYEEFTCYTDLPSRSYSVAYIDAADSGADYLCALFYKEAEDGNYITDVLYTKDPMEVTETTLTYMLQQHQVERCHIESNNGGNLFVSNLQQRSWDTGNRLTRFNPFHQNQNKTARIFAASASVQKLIKMPLDWKKRFPKFARDLMGYLRVGTNAHDDAPDALTGSIECRQPPKRVSVAEMFGRI
;
A
#
# COMPACT_ATOMS: atom_id res chain seq x y z
N MET A 1 -43.00 0.58 -17.13
CA MET A 1 -41.73 -0.16 -16.91
C MET A 1 -40.72 0.09 -18.02
N LYS A 2 -41.06 -0.15 -19.31
CA LYS A 2 -40.15 0.15 -20.44
C LYS A 2 -39.73 1.63 -20.54
N GLU A 3 -40.68 2.56 -20.36
CA GLU A 3 -40.41 4.00 -20.38
C GLU A 3 -39.51 4.46 -19.22
N ALA A 4 -39.68 3.86 -18.03
CA ALA A 4 -38.78 4.12 -16.89
C ALA A 4 -37.37 3.56 -17.12
N LEU A 5 -37.24 2.41 -17.77
CA LEU A 5 -35.96 1.83 -18.19
C LEU A 5 -35.27 2.71 -19.23
N GLU A 6 -36.01 3.23 -20.21
CA GLU A 6 -35.44 4.17 -21.19
C GLU A 6 -34.89 5.42 -20.52
N ILE A 7 -35.65 6.05 -19.62
CA ILE A 7 -35.17 7.22 -18.86
C ILE A 7 -33.92 6.87 -18.06
N LEU A 8 -33.90 5.73 -17.36
CA LEU A 8 -32.72 5.28 -16.62
C LEU A 8 -31.52 5.06 -17.55
N TRP A 9 -31.71 4.51 -18.75
CA TRP A 9 -30.66 4.36 -19.75
C TRP A 9 -30.19 5.70 -20.31
N THR A 10 -31.05 6.71 -20.42
CA THR A 10 -30.66 8.09 -20.76
C THR A 10 -29.80 8.72 -19.66
N TYR A 11 -30.17 8.51 -18.38
CA TYR A 11 -29.35 8.89 -17.22
C TYR A 11 -28.00 8.16 -17.17
N ALA A 12 -27.99 6.86 -17.47
CA ALA A 12 -26.76 6.05 -17.52
C ALA A 12 -25.81 6.51 -18.63
N ARG A 13 -26.34 6.90 -19.80
CA ARG A 13 -25.58 7.42 -20.94
C ARG A 13 -25.23 8.91 -20.86
N ARG A 14 -25.72 9.61 -19.84
CA ARG A 14 -25.54 11.07 -19.63
C ARG A 14 -26.02 11.89 -20.83
N GLU A 15 -27.06 11.41 -21.49
CA GLU A 15 -27.70 12.13 -22.57
C GLU A 15 -28.49 13.33 -22.00
N PRO A 16 -28.50 14.49 -22.69
CA PRO A 16 -29.28 15.65 -22.25
C PRO A 16 -30.77 15.33 -22.20
N LEU A 17 -31.43 15.75 -21.12
CA LEU A 17 -32.85 15.51 -20.87
C LEU A 17 -33.57 16.85 -20.70
N ASP A 18 -34.76 16.97 -21.28
CA ASP A 18 -35.64 18.10 -21.00
C ASP A 18 -36.41 17.83 -19.71
N SER A 19 -36.19 18.67 -18.69
CA SER A 19 -36.90 18.63 -17.43
C SER A 19 -37.56 19.99 -17.21
N ASN A 20 -38.88 20.04 -17.37
CA ASN A 20 -39.69 21.26 -17.21
C ASN A 20 -39.25 22.46 -18.07
N GLY A 21 -38.74 22.21 -19.28
CA GLY A 21 -38.31 23.24 -20.22
C GLY A 21 -36.84 23.65 -20.10
N GLU A 22 -36.07 22.99 -19.23
CA GLU A 22 -34.63 23.15 -19.11
C GLU A 22 -33.89 21.87 -19.50
N THR A 23 -32.88 21.99 -20.35
CA THR A 23 -32.01 20.87 -20.72
C THR A 23 -31.00 20.59 -19.61
N VAL A 24 -31.18 19.48 -18.91
CA VAL A 24 -30.32 19.02 -17.81
C VAL A 24 -29.46 17.85 -18.29
N VAL A 25 -28.15 17.92 -18.04
CA VAL A 25 -27.21 16.82 -18.32
C VAL A 25 -26.92 16.05 -17.02
N PRO A 26 -27.17 14.72 -16.98
CA PRO A 26 -26.94 13.92 -15.79
C PRO A 26 -25.47 13.95 -15.31
N THR A 27 -25.30 14.12 -13.99
CA THR A 27 -23.99 14.02 -13.34
C THR A 27 -23.52 12.56 -13.26
N ILE A 28 -22.23 12.35 -13.01
CA ILE A 28 -21.63 11.01 -12.87
C ILE A 28 -22.35 10.19 -11.77
N ASN A 29 -22.69 10.82 -10.65
CA ASN A 29 -23.39 10.15 -9.55
C ASN A 29 -24.80 9.71 -9.96
N ASN A 30 -25.50 10.51 -10.76
CA ASN A 30 -26.82 10.15 -11.28
C ASN A 30 -26.75 8.96 -12.24
N SER A 31 -25.69 8.88 -13.08
CA SER A 31 -25.47 7.73 -13.96
C SER A 31 -25.16 6.46 -13.20
N ILE A 32 -24.34 6.55 -12.13
CA ILE A 32 -24.04 5.40 -11.27
C ILE A 32 -25.31 4.89 -10.58
N ALA A 33 -26.14 5.80 -10.06
CA ALA A 33 -27.42 5.44 -9.45
C ALA A 33 -28.36 4.77 -10.48
N ALA A 34 -28.46 5.32 -11.70
CA ALA A 34 -29.30 4.75 -12.75
C ALA A 34 -28.85 3.34 -13.16
N ILE A 35 -27.55 3.11 -13.34
CA ILE A 35 -26.98 1.78 -13.65
C ILE A 35 -27.32 0.76 -12.56
N ARG A 36 -27.20 1.14 -11.28
CA ARG A 36 -27.55 0.25 -10.16
C ARG A 36 -29.04 -0.13 -10.14
N ILE A 37 -29.91 0.81 -10.49
CA ILE A 37 -31.36 0.55 -10.58
C ILE A 37 -31.67 -0.35 -11.77
N ILE A 38 -31.05 -0.13 -12.92
CA ILE A 38 -31.19 -0.98 -14.11
C ILE A 38 -30.76 -2.42 -13.81
N MET A 39 -29.60 -2.61 -13.16
CA MET A 39 -29.11 -3.94 -12.79
C MET A 39 -30.09 -4.70 -11.88
N ARG A 40 -30.76 -3.99 -10.96
CA ARG A 40 -31.83 -4.57 -10.11
C ARG A 40 -33.10 -4.90 -10.88
N LEU A 41 -33.51 -4.04 -11.82
CA LEU A 41 -34.72 -4.21 -12.62
C LEU A 41 -34.58 -5.30 -13.70
N GLU A 42 -33.39 -5.46 -14.27
CA GLU A 42 -33.10 -6.46 -15.31
C GLU A 42 -32.64 -7.81 -14.74
N GLY A 43 -32.56 -7.95 -13.41
CA GLY A 43 -32.32 -9.23 -12.73
C GLY A 43 -30.89 -9.77 -12.86
N TRP A 44 -29.91 -8.89 -13.15
CA TRP A 44 -28.51 -9.27 -13.26
C TRP A 44 -27.95 -9.62 -11.87
N GLY A 45 -27.99 -10.91 -11.54
CA GLY A 45 -27.51 -11.45 -10.25
C GLY A 45 -28.23 -12.71 -9.77
N SER A 46 -29.33 -13.14 -10.39
CA SER A 46 -30.13 -14.27 -9.89
C SER A 46 -29.64 -15.68 -10.25
N GLU A 47 -28.64 -15.84 -11.12
CA GLU A 47 -28.21 -17.18 -11.56
C GLU A 47 -27.37 -17.95 -10.52
N LYS A 48 -26.65 -17.27 -9.61
CA LYS A 48 -25.86 -17.95 -8.56
C LYS A 48 -26.68 -18.51 -7.40
N ARG A 49 -27.96 -18.11 -7.22
CA ARG A 49 -28.82 -18.58 -6.10
C ARG A 49 -29.62 -19.85 -6.40
N LYS A 50 -29.86 -20.22 -7.67
CA LYS A 50 -30.63 -21.43 -8.01
C LYS A 50 -29.84 -22.74 -7.87
N MET A 51 -28.51 -22.69 -7.94
CA MET A 51 -27.68 -23.92 -7.93
C MET A 51 -27.41 -24.49 -6.52
N ASN A 52 -27.69 -23.72 -5.46
CA ASN A 52 -27.45 -24.13 -4.07
C ASN A 52 -28.69 -24.66 -3.33
N SER A 53 -29.90 -24.46 -3.87
CA SER A 53 -31.14 -24.98 -3.28
C SER A 53 -31.47 -26.43 -3.68
N GLU A 54 -30.95 -26.91 -4.81
CA GLU A 54 -31.23 -28.28 -5.30
C GLU A 54 -30.32 -29.36 -4.68
N LYS A 55 -29.23 -28.99 -4.00
CA LYS A 55 -28.33 -29.95 -3.31
C LYS A 55 -28.70 -30.25 -1.85
N ARG A 56 -29.83 -29.75 -1.34
CA ARG A 56 -30.23 -29.91 0.09
C ARG A 56 -31.55 -30.63 0.34
N ALA A 57 -32.10 -31.35 -0.64
CA ALA A 57 -33.30 -32.16 -0.44
C ALA A 57 -33.12 -33.60 -0.97
N THR A 58 -32.67 -34.50 -0.09
CA THR A 58 -32.81 -36.00 -0.07
C THR A 58 -31.67 -36.51 0.83
N HIS A 59 -31.80 -37.31 1.88
CA HIS A 59 -32.76 -38.36 2.28
C HIS A 59 -32.76 -38.49 3.81
N ASN A 60 -33.86 -39.00 4.36
CA ASN A 60 -34.02 -39.28 5.78
C ASN A 60 -34.48 -40.75 5.96
N LYS A 61 -33.83 -41.48 6.90
CA LYS A 61 -34.22 -42.74 7.61
C LYS A 61 -33.82 -44.13 7.01
N PRO A 62 -33.75 -45.23 7.81
CA PRO A 62 -32.94 -45.46 9.04
C PRO A 62 -32.38 -46.91 9.20
N ALA A 63 -31.62 -47.16 10.30
CA ALA A 63 -31.30 -48.47 10.96
C ALA A 63 -30.31 -49.42 10.24
N SER A 64 -29.53 -50.32 10.82
CA SER A 64 -29.06 -50.71 12.17
C SER A 64 -28.11 -51.91 11.95
N HIS A 65 -26.97 -52.04 12.62
CA HIS A 65 -26.49 -53.29 13.25
C HIS A 65 -25.01 -53.25 13.68
N ARG A 66 -24.76 -54.09 14.69
CA ARG A 66 -23.64 -54.23 15.62
C ARG A 66 -22.38 -54.91 15.04
N ARG A 67 -21.33 -54.86 15.89
CA ARG A 67 -20.10 -55.70 16.03
C ARG A 67 -18.95 -55.28 15.12
N GLY A 68 -17.70 -55.22 15.54
CA GLY A 68 -16.94 -55.60 16.75
C GLY A 68 -15.47 -55.67 16.27
N GLU A 69 -14.55 -54.89 16.82
CA GLU A 69 -13.53 -55.30 17.81
C GLU A 69 -12.21 -55.85 17.17
N TRP A 70 -11.06 -55.50 17.80
CA TRP A 70 -9.65 -55.96 17.64
C TRP A 70 -8.81 -55.29 16.53
N GLN A 71 -7.81 -54.43 16.82
CA GLN A 71 -6.50 -54.56 17.49
C GLN A 71 -5.35 -55.24 16.69
N PHE A 72 -4.26 -54.47 16.57
CA PHE A 72 -2.82 -54.78 16.48
C PHE A 72 -2.33 -56.05 15.76
N ALA A 73 -1.37 -55.88 14.83
CA ALA A 73 0.01 -56.39 14.98
C ALA A 73 0.92 -55.98 13.81
N GLN A 74 2.16 -55.64 14.15
CA GLN A 74 3.31 -55.49 13.26
C GLN A 74 3.72 -56.84 12.64
N SER A 75 4.46 -56.82 11.53
CA SER A 75 5.93 -57.06 11.54
C SER A 75 6.50 -57.30 10.14
N GLN A 76 7.69 -56.72 9.91
CA GLN A 76 8.88 -57.31 9.26
C GLN A 76 8.79 -57.67 7.76
N ASN A 77 9.83 -57.59 6.92
CA ASN A 77 11.28 -57.50 7.11
C ASN A 77 11.98 -57.11 5.78
N ALA A 78 13.27 -56.76 5.92
CA ALA A 78 14.38 -56.86 4.96
C ALA A 78 14.42 -55.87 3.76
N GLN A 79 15.36 -54.92 3.72
CA GLN A 79 16.78 -55.08 3.30
C GLN A 79 16.89 -55.84 1.97
N SER A 80 17.41 -55.27 0.89
CA SER A 80 18.76 -54.73 0.78
C SER A 80 19.01 -54.13 -0.61
N GLN A 81 19.80 -53.05 -0.59
CA GLN A 81 20.95 -52.74 -1.45
C GLN A 81 20.82 -52.62 -2.99
N PHE A 82 21.17 -51.40 -3.43
CA PHE A 82 22.12 -51.02 -4.47
C PHE A 82 22.08 -51.72 -5.84
N VAL A 83 22.01 -50.93 -6.91
CA VAL A 83 23.19 -50.49 -7.70
C VAL A 83 22.73 -49.57 -8.85
N GLN A 84 23.52 -48.51 -9.05
CA GLN A 84 23.49 -47.55 -10.16
C GLN A 84 23.99 -48.16 -11.48
N SER A 85 23.50 -47.66 -12.62
CA SER A 85 24.29 -47.24 -13.79
C SER A 85 23.32 -46.84 -14.91
N GLN A 86 23.22 -45.57 -15.31
CA GLN A 86 24.10 -44.82 -16.22
C GLN A 86 23.83 -45.03 -17.73
N TYR A 87 23.47 -43.92 -18.40
CA TYR A 87 23.74 -43.52 -19.81
C TYR A 87 23.10 -44.40 -20.93
N VAL A 88 22.69 -43.97 -22.14
CA VAL A 88 23.06 -42.90 -23.10
C VAL A 88 21.84 -42.58 -24.02
N GLN A 89 21.87 -41.37 -24.60
CA GLN A 89 21.12 -40.75 -25.71
C GLN A 89 20.84 -41.62 -26.97
N HIS A 90 19.72 -41.38 -27.69
CA HIS A 90 19.65 -40.55 -28.93
C HIS A 90 18.27 -40.62 -29.63
N ASN A 91 17.86 -39.47 -30.20
CA ASN A 91 16.96 -39.15 -31.34
C ASN A 91 16.11 -40.28 -31.98
N THR A 92 14.87 -40.06 -32.44
CA THR A 92 14.47 -39.18 -33.56
C THR A 92 12.94 -39.08 -33.66
N ASP A 93 12.44 -37.90 -34.07
CA ASP A 93 11.25 -37.55 -34.85
C ASP A 93 9.82 -38.11 -34.61
N ASN A 94 8.91 -37.12 -34.62
CA ASN A 94 7.58 -37.04 -35.21
C ASN A 94 6.31 -37.34 -34.39
N ASN A 95 5.52 -36.27 -34.32
CA ASN A 95 4.07 -36.15 -34.45
C ASN A 95 3.13 -36.52 -33.28
N ASN A 96 2.49 -35.44 -32.82
CA ASN A 96 1.05 -35.33 -32.58
C ASN A 96 0.51 -36.05 -31.33
N SER A 97 0.31 -35.29 -30.25
CA SER A 97 -0.64 -35.68 -29.20
C SER A 97 -1.41 -34.47 -28.66
N GLN A 98 -2.73 -34.64 -28.72
CA GLN A 98 -3.73 -33.94 -27.96
C GLN A 98 -3.34 -33.93 -26.47
N PHE A 99 -3.35 -32.74 -25.86
CA PHE A 99 -3.30 -32.61 -24.41
C PHE A 99 -4.67 -32.34 -23.83
N THR A 100 -5.05 -33.28 -22.98
CA THR A 100 -6.10 -33.27 -21.98
C THR A 100 -5.99 -32.08 -21.03
N GLN A 101 -7.13 -31.44 -20.77
CA GLN A 101 -7.35 -30.47 -19.71
C GLN A 101 -7.16 -31.11 -18.33
N CYS A 102 -6.33 -30.47 -17.50
CA CYS A 102 -6.39 -30.59 -16.05
C CYS A 102 -6.77 -29.21 -15.48
N ASN A 103 -7.91 -29.18 -14.79
CA ASN A 103 -8.44 -28.03 -14.07
C ASN A 103 -7.53 -27.67 -12.88
N ILE A 104 -7.28 -26.38 -12.70
CA ILE A 104 -6.85 -25.79 -11.43
C ILE A 104 -7.90 -24.74 -11.07
N ASP A 105 -8.57 -24.98 -9.95
CA ASP A 105 -9.56 -24.12 -9.34
C ASP A 105 -8.89 -22.85 -8.77
N ASN A 106 -9.27 -21.67 -9.29
CA ASN A 106 -9.00 -20.37 -8.68
C ASN A 106 -10.32 -19.81 -8.14
N ASN A 107 -10.41 -19.73 -6.80
CA ASN A 107 -11.46 -19.01 -6.09
C ASN A 107 -10.99 -17.56 -5.87
N ASP A 108 -11.54 -16.62 -6.64
CA ASP A 108 -11.46 -15.19 -6.38
C ASP A 108 -12.82 -14.71 -5.85
N ASP A 109 -12.85 -14.34 -4.57
CA ASP A 109 -14.02 -13.84 -3.86
C ASP A 109 -13.96 -12.31 -3.77
N TYR A 110 -14.94 -11.64 -4.37
CA TYR A 110 -15.14 -10.19 -4.33
C TYR A 110 -16.41 -9.92 -3.51
N ASP A 111 -16.26 -9.46 -2.26
CA ASP A 111 -17.40 -9.08 -1.42
C ASP A 111 -17.76 -7.60 -1.63
N GLN A 112 -18.99 -7.39 -2.10
CA GLN A 112 -19.71 -6.11 -2.12
C GLN A 112 -20.43 -5.92 -0.77
N TYR A 113 -20.26 -4.76 -0.15
CA TYR A 113 -21.06 -4.34 1.01
C TYR A 113 -22.41 -3.77 0.54
N GLU A 114 -23.51 -4.40 0.95
CA GLU A 114 -24.86 -3.84 0.92
C GLU A 114 -25.14 -3.14 2.27
N ASP A 115 -25.37 -1.83 2.25
CA ASP A 115 -25.87 -1.07 3.39
C ASP A 115 -27.41 -1.12 3.44
N GLU A 116 -27.94 -1.64 4.54
CA GLU A 116 -29.36 -1.68 4.86
C GLU A 116 -29.71 -0.42 5.70
N TYR A 117 -30.44 0.53 5.13
CA TYR A 117 -31.04 1.65 5.87
C TYR A 117 -32.54 1.38 6.09
N THR A 118 -32.96 1.42 7.34
CA THR A 118 -34.35 1.34 7.78
C THR A 118 -34.98 2.75 7.78
N GLU A 119 -36.01 2.99 6.95
CA GLU A 119 -36.99 4.08 7.08
C GLU A 119 -37.77 3.86 8.40
N GLY A 120 -38.14 4.82 9.26
CA GLY A 120 -38.57 6.19 9.08
C GLY A 120 -39.92 6.33 9.80
N GLU A 121 -40.02 7.13 10.87
CA GLU A 121 -41.31 7.65 11.36
C GLU A 121 -41.23 9.18 11.43
N LEU A 122 -42.04 9.81 10.58
CA LEU A 122 -42.33 11.24 10.50
C LEU A 122 -43.25 11.65 11.66
N LEU A 123 -43.15 12.91 12.13
CA LEU A 123 -44.31 13.78 12.38
C LEU A 123 -43.91 15.25 12.72
N ASN A 124 -44.57 16.16 11.99
CA ASN A 124 -45.01 17.54 12.28
C ASN A 124 -44.03 18.74 12.38
N GLU A 125 -43.99 19.49 11.26
CA GLU A 125 -44.36 20.91 11.05
C GLU A 125 -44.48 21.87 12.26
N GLY A 126 -43.78 23.01 12.16
CA GLY A 126 -43.96 24.22 12.97
C GLY A 126 -43.07 25.38 12.50
N GLU A 127 -43.69 26.50 12.12
CA GLU A 127 -43.17 27.67 11.38
C GLU A 127 -42.07 28.53 12.08
N LEU A 128 -41.15 29.07 11.25
CA LEU A 128 -40.49 30.42 11.15
C LEU A 128 -40.47 31.39 12.37
N PRO A 129 -39.48 32.34 12.54
CA PRO A 129 -38.96 33.21 11.46
C PRO A 129 -37.50 33.77 11.56
N PHE A 130 -37.16 34.54 10.52
CA PHE A 130 -35.97 35.33 10.18
C PHE A 130 -35.43 36.32 11.26
N ALA A 131 -34.09 36.52 11.29
CA ALA A 131 -33.41 37.82 11.08
C ALA A 131 -31.86 37.72 11.24
N PRO A 132 -31.05 38.38 10.39
CA PRO A 132 -29.60 38.60 10.57
C PRO A 132 -29.24 40.08 10.80
N THR A 133 -28.25 40.43 11.63
CA THR A 133 -27.53 41.74 11.60
C THR A 133 -26.31 41.81 12.58
N PRO A 134 -25.40 42.84 12.54
CA PRO A 134 -23.95 42.66 12.32
C PRO A 134 -23.02 43.40 13.33
N ALA A 135 -21.68 43.28 13.18
CA ALA A 135 -20.64 44.27 13.54
C ALA A 135 -19.25 43.68 13.13
N GLN A 136 -18.37 44.21 12.28
CA GLN A 136 -17.71 45.52 12.04
C GLN A 136 -16.58 45.92 13.02
N HIS A 137 -15.38 46.09 12.42
CA HIS A 137 -14.18 46.86 12.82
C HIS A 137 -13.23 46.24 13.87
N GLN A 138 -11.89 46.13 13.66
CA GLN A 138 -10.92 47.13 13.18
C GLN A 138 -9.65 46.46 12.60
N PHE A 139 -9.16 46.99 11.47
CA PHE A 139 -7.80 46.78 10.97
C PHE A 139 -6.89 47.90 11.47
N ALA A 140 -5.67 47.57 11.90
CA ALA A 140 -4.57 48.53 12.06
C ALA A 140 -3.35 48.04 11.29
N GLN A 141 -2.89 48.88 10.36
CA GLN A 141 -1.68 48.72 9.57
C GLN A 141 -0.46 49.13 10.39
N HIS A 142 0.68 48.45 10.22
CA HIS A 142 1.99 49.10 10.34
C HIS A 142 2.97 48.61 9.29
N GLN A 143 3.73 49.58 8.80
CA GLN A 143 4.53 49.62 7.58
C GLN A 143 5.90 48.95 7.72
N PHE A 144 6.41 48.61 6.53
CA PHE A 144 7.77 48.21 6.20
C PHE A 144 8.87 49.15 6.73
N THR A 145 9.95 48.55 7.22
CA THR A 145 11.32 49.08 7.10
C THR A 145 12.31 47.91 7.07
N GLN A 146 13.11 47.81 6.01
CA GLN A 146 14.38 47.06 6.02
C GLN A 146 15.50 47.94 6.62
N PRO A 147 16.56 47.33 7.18
CA PRO A 147 17.84 47.43 6.49
C PRO A 147 18.77 46.20 6.59
N GLN A 148 19.43 45.94 5.46
CA GLN A 148 20.85 45.63 5.22
C GLN A 148 21.62 44.53 5.98
N SER A 149 22.40 43.84 5.15
CA SER A 149 23.41 42.81 5.36
C SER A 149 24.61 43.22 6.23
N THR A 150 24.96 42.37 7.19
CA THR A 150 26.34 42.20 7.71
C THR A 150 26.58 40.75 8.12
N GLN A 151 27.59 40.12 7.50
CA GLN A 151 28.29 38.96 8.05
C GLN A 151 29.00 39.38 9.35
N HIS A 152 28.95 38.56 10.41
CA HIS A 152 30.10 38.19 11.25
C HIS A 152 29.68 37.39 12.51
N GLN A 153 30.34 36.25 12.67
CA GLN A 153 30.85 35.63 13.90
C GLN A 153 29.89 35.23 15.04
N TYR A 154 29.83 33.91 15.25
CA TYR A 154 29.38 33.23 16.47
C TYR A 154 30.07 33.74 17.74
N PRO A 155 29.32 34.01 18.82
CA PRO A 155 29.83 33.89 20.18
C PRO A 155 29.38 32.57 20.82
N GLN A 156 30.35 31.88 21.43
CA GLN A 156 30.19 30.75 22.36
C GLN A 156 29.33 31.13 23.59
N PRO A 157 28.73 30.15 24.29
CA PRO A 157 27.54 30.36 25.11
C PRO A 157 27.87 30.94 26.49
N ASN A 158 27.04 31.88 26.94
CA ASN A 158 27.10 32.40 28.29
C ASN A 158 26.21 31.54 29.21
N THR A 159 26.85 30.93 30.21
CA THR A 159 26.25 30.05 31.21
C THR A 159 25.54 30.89 32.27
N ALA A 160 24.20 30.86 32.32
CA ALA A 160 23.45 31.29 33.50
C ALA A 160 22.06 30.62 33.53
N TYR A 161 21.99 29.59 34.37
CA TYR A 161 20.82 28.97 34.98
C TYR A 161 19.47 29.69 34.83
N ASN A 162 18.49 28.97 34.27
CA ASN A 162 17.11 29.01 34.73
C ASN A 162 16.55 27.58 34.78
N ASN A 163 16.36 27.12 36.02
CA ASN A 163 15.79 25.82 36.37
C ASN A 163 14.27 25.81 36.10
N TYR A 164 13.87 25.04 35.10
CA TYR A 164 12.63 24.27 35.12
C TYR A 164 12.99 22.86 34.65
N PRO A 165 13.09 21.85 35.53
CA PRO A 165 13.25 20.49 35.06
C PRO A 165 11.90 20.06 34.45
N SER A 166 11.84 20.06 33.13
CA SER A 166 10.81 19.35 32.39
C SER A 166 10.84 17.87 32.82
N GLU A 167 9.69 17.32 33.20
CA GLU A 167 9.52 15.89 33.56
C GLU A 167 10.03 14.94 32.46
N ALA A 168 10.23 15.44 31.23
CA ALA A 168 10.84 14.70 30.13
C ALA A 168 12.34 14.41 30.32
N TYR A 169 13.10 15.26 31.04
CA TYR A 169 14.53 15.05 31.28
C TYR A 169 14.80 13.92 32.27
N ALA A 170 13.88 13.67 33.20
CA ALA A 170 14.04 12.61 34.20
C ALA A 170 13.85 11.21 33.59
N CYS A 171 13.07 11.06 32.51
CA CYS A 171 12.66 9.74 32.03
C CYS A 171 13.75 8.94 31.31
N LEU A 172 14.72 9.56 30.63
CA LEU A 172 15.78 8.85 29.88
C LEU A 172 17.10 8.69 30.66
N VAL A 173 17.24 9.39 31.77
CA VAL A 173 18.33 9.21 32.75
C VAL A 173 17.83 8.45 33.99
N ALA A 174 16.54 8.11 34.04
CA ALA A 174 15.97 7.28 35.10
C ALA A 174 16.57 5.86 35.03
N PRO A 175 16.89 5.26 36.19
CA PRO A 175 17.22 3.85 36.25
C PRO A 175 16.12 3.02 35.58
N SER A 176 16.50 1.93 34.94
CA SER A 176 15.56 0.96 34.38
C SER A 176 14.45 0.63 35.42
N PRO A 177 13.20 0.35 35.01
CA PRO A 177 12.17 -0.17 35.91
C PRO A 177 12.67 -1.34 36.77
N SER A 178 13.59 -2.17 36.26
CA SER A 178 14.30 -3.20 37.03
C SER A 178 15.13 -2.64 38.18
N GLU A 179 15.84 -1.52 37.98
CA GLU A 179 16.65 -0.84 39.01
C GLU A 179 15.79 -0.02 39.99
N ARG A 180 14.56 0.34 39.62
CA ARG A 180 13.60 1.06 40.48
C ARG A 180 12.81 0.16 41.44
N GLY A 181 13.11 -1.14 41.52
CA GLY A 181 12.41 -2.08 42.42
C GLY A 181 11.02 -2.52 41.92
N LEU A 182 10.66 -2.19 40.67
CA LEU A 182 9.43 -2.68 40.00
C LEU A 182 9.61 -4.10 39.42
N GLY A 183 10.63 -4.84 39.86
CA GLY A 183 11.17 -6.05 39.22
C GLY A 183 10.18 -7.19 38.95
N GLU A 184 8.98 -7.17 39.55
CA GLU A 184 7.95 -8.18 39.32
C GLU A 184 6.83 -7.74 38.34
N ARG A 185 6.73 -6.45 37.99
CA ARG A 185 5.62 -5.89 37.17
C ARG A 185 6.10 -5.14 35.94
N ASN A 186 6.94 -5.76 35.11
CA ASN A 186 7.28 -5.27 33.78
C ASN A 186 6.63 -6.13 32.68
N LEU A 187 6.58 -5.63 31.45
CA LEU A 187 5.89 -6.29 30.35
C LEU A 187 6.53 -7.64 29.99
N LEU A 188 7.85 -7.78 30.15
CA LEU A 188 8.55 -9.04 29.88
C LEU A 188 8.15 -10.13 30.88
N SER A 189 8.12 -9.82 32.18
CA SER A 189 7.66 -10.72 33.24
C SER A 189 6.20 -11.13 33.04
N PHE A 190 5.32 -10.16 32.74
CA PHE A 190 3.93 -10.42 32.35
C PHE A 190 3.84 -11.38 31.16
N THR A 191 4.66 -11.16 30.14
CA THR A 191 4.67 -12.01 28.94
C THR A 191 5.14 -13.43 29.24
N ARG A 192 6.20 -13.60 30.03
CA ARG A 192 6.68 -14.94 30.42
C ARG A 192 5.66 -15.69 31.28
N HIS A 193 4.91 -14.96 32.11
CA HIS A 193 3.83 -15.53 32.92
C HIS A 193 2.64 -15.96 32.04
N THR A 194 2.14 -15.07 31.19
CA THR A 194 0.94 -15.32 30.34
C THR A 194 1.25 -16.06 29.03
N LEU A 195 2.52 -16.31 28.72
CA LEU A 195 2.99 -17.16 27.64
C LEU A 195 4.20 -17.97 28.10
N PRO A 196 4.01 -19.07 28.86
CA PRO A 196 5.10 -19.85 29.43
C PRO A 196 6.09 -20.41 28.40
N ALA A 197 5.65 -20.61 27.15
CA ALA A 197 6.49 -21.07 26.05
C ALA A 197 7.40 -19.97 25.46
N PHE A 198 7.26 -18.71 25.89
CA PHE A 198 8.06 -17.60 25.40
C PHE A 198 9.48 -17.63 26.00
N ALA A 199 10.45 -17.92 25.14
CA ALA A 199 11.87 -17.81 25.46
C ALA A 199 12.43 -16.52 24.84
N PRO A 200 12.74 -15.47 25.64
CA PRO A 200 13.27 -14.23 25.10
C PRO A 200 14.72 -14.40 24.63
N ALA A 201 14.98 -14.05 23.38
CA ALA A 201 16.33 -13.74 22.88
C ALA A 201 16.85 -12.40 23.47
N PRO A 202 18.17 -12.14 23.46
CA PRO A 202 18.75 -10.94 24.10
C PRO A 202 18.09 -9.61 23.71
N PHE A 203 17.83 -9.39 22.41
CA PHE A 203 17.18 -8.15 21.94
C PHE A 203 15.75 -7.97 22.48
N HIS A 204 15.05 -9.08 22.83
CA HIS A 204 13.72 -8.98 23.42
C HIS A 204 13.78 -8.29 24.77
N ILE A 205 14.89 -8.38 25.51
CA ILE A 205 15.02 -7.69 26.80
C ILE A 205 14.92 -6.17 26.59
N ALA A 206 15.73 -5.62 25.67
CA ALA A 206 15.68 -4.21 25.31
C ALA A 206 14.32 -3.80 24.71
N TYR A 207 13.76 -4.64 23.84
CA TYR A 207 12.47 -4.39 23.21
C TYR A 207 11.31 -4.30 24.23
N TYR A 208 11.20 -5.26 25.15
CA TYR A 208 10.16 -5.26 26.18
C TYR A 208 10.39 -4.20 27.26
N GLU A 209 11.64 -3.81 27.50
CA GLU A 209 12.00 -2.71 28.37
C GLU A 209 11.46 -1.38 27.84
N VAL A 210 11.72 -1.06 26.56
CA VAL A 210 11.18 0.14 25.91
C VAL A 210 9.64 0.14 25.90
N LEU A 211 9.02 -1.02 25.62
CA LEU A 211 7.56 -1.15 25.71
C LEU A 211 7.03 -0.98 27.14
N THR A 212 7.78 -1.40 28.16
CA THR A 212 7.40 -1.19 29.57
C THR A 212 7.39 0.29 29.89
N ARG A 213 8.44 1.03 29.50
CA ARG A 213 8.49 2.49 29.69
C ARG A 213 7.36 3.21 28.98
N PHE A 214 7.01 2.76 27.77
CA PHE A 214 5.80 3.22 27.09
C PHE A 214 4.54 2.88 27.88
N ALA A 215 4.35 1.65 28.36
CA ALA A 215 3.18 1.28 29.18
C ALA A 215 3.03 2.15 30.44
N MET A 216 4.14 2.60 31.02
CA MET A 216 4.17 3.45 32.22
C MET A 216 3.94 4.95 31.94
N GLY A 217 3.73 5.34 30.68
CA GLY A 217 3.49 6.73 30.30
C GLY A 217 4.76 7.59 30.14
N GLU A 218 5.95 7.01 30.33
CA GLU A 218 7.24 7.72 30.21
C GLU A 218 7.55 8.13 28.77
N ILE A 219 6.98 7.42 27.80
CA ILE A 219 7.15 7.68 26.37
C ILE A 219 5.78 7.95 25.76
N LYS A 220 5.57 9.15 25.23
CA LYS A 220 4.31 9.53 24.56
C LYS A 220 4.27 9.06 23.11
N LYS A 221 5.36 9.18 22.36
CA LYS A 221 5.46 8.76 20.94
C LYS A 221 6.62 7.80 20.77
N LEU A 222 6.31 6.55 20.45
CA LEU A 222 7.27 5.46 20.29
C LEU A 222 7.16 4.87 18.89
N MET A 223 8.29 4.81 18.18
CA MET A 223 8.40 4.15 16.89
C MET A 223 9.40 3.01 16.99
N ILE A 224 8.96 1.79 16.72
CA ILE A 224 9.81 0.59 16.74
C ILE A 224 9.84 -0.04 15.35
N THR A 225 11.04 -0.16 14.77
CA THR A 225 11.23 -0.85 13.49
C THR A 225 12.01 -2.14 13.67
N MET A 226 11.48 -3.25 13.15
CA MET A 226 12.08 -4.58 13.33
C MET A 226 11.72 -5.52 12.16
N PRO A 227 12.59 -6.49 11.78
CA PRO A 227 12.35 -7.38 10.65
C PRO A 227 11.17 -8.32 10.92
N PRO A 228 10.60 -8.94 9.88
CA PRO A 228 9.48 -9.86 10.03
C PRO A 228 9.89 -11.08 10.87
N GLN A 229 8.93 -11.69 11.57
CA GLN A 229 9.15 -12.90 12.38
C GLN A 229 10.15 -12.74 13.55
N HIS A 230 10.27 -11.53 14.12
CA HIS A 230 11.09 -11.25 15.31
C HIS A 230 10.25 -10.92 16.56
N GLY A 231 8.97 -11.33 16.60
CA GLY A 231 8.13 -11.18 17.79
C GLY A 231 7.54 -9.77 18.00
N LYS A 232 7.67 -8.84 17.05
CA LYS A 232 7.15 -7.46 17.17
C LYS A 232 5.67 -7.38 17.57
N SER A 233 4.78 -8.07 16.87
CA SER A 233 3.35 -8.00 17.20
C SER A 233 3.00 -8.73 18.51
N GLU A 234 3.85 -9.66 18.98
CA GLU A 234 3.62 -10.34 20.27
C GLU A 234 3.72 -9.32 21.41
N GLY A 235 4.82 -8.57 21.48
CA GLY A 235 5.00 -7.56 22.51
C GLY A 235 4.07 -6.37 22.34
N ALA A 236 4.16 -5.69 21.20
CA ALA A 236 3.51 -4.39 20.98
C ALA A 236 1.98 -4.45 20.85
N THR A 237 1.44 -5.53 20.29
CA THR A 237 0.03 -5.56 19.82
C THR A 237 -0.83 -6.54 20.61
N ARG A 238 -0.23 -7.58 21.20
CA ARG A 238 -0.95 -8.56 22.03
C ARG A 238 -0.71 -8.33 23.52
N ARG A 239 0.56 -8.34 23.95
CA ARG A 239 0.90 -8.32 25.38
C ARG A 239 0.75 -6.94 25.98
N LEU A 240 1.22 -5.90 25.29
CA LEU A 240 1.16 -4.52 25.76
C LEU A 240 -0.27 -4.07 26.13
N PRO A 241 -1.28 -4.16 25.26
CA PRO A 241 -2.62 -3.69 25.63
C PRO A 241 -3.23 -4.49 26.78
N ALA A 242 -3.01 -5.81 26.83
CA ALA A 242 -3.48 -6.65 27.95
C ALA A 242 -2.86 -6.20 29.28
N PHE A 243 -1.56 -5.93 29.27
CA PHE A 243 -0.80 -5.48 30.44
C PHE A 243 -1.25 -4.09 30.91
N VAL A 244 -1.46 -3.15 29.97
CA VAL A 244 -1.94 -1.80 30.28
C VAL A 244 -3.34 -1.85 30.90
N LEU A 245 -4.29 -2.59 30.31
CA LEU A 245 -5.64 -2.75 30.86
C LEU A 245 -5.66 -3.50 32.20
N GLY A 246 -4.68 -4.39 32.42
CA GLY A 246 -4.51 -5.07 33.70
C GLY A 246 -4.11 -4.11 34.82
N GLN A 247 -3.30 -3.10 34.50
CA GLN A 247 -2.88 -2.08 35.46
C GLN A 247 -3.90 -0.97 35.63
N ASP A 248 -4.46 -0.51 34.52
CA ASP A 248 -5.41 0.59 34.46
C ASP A 248 -6.62 0.18 33.59
N PRO A 249 -7.65 -0.42 34.20
CA PRO A 249 -8.84 -0.89 33.51
C PRO A 249 -9.73 0.24 32.96
N ASP A 250 -9.41 1.52 33.23
CA ASP A 250 -10.11 2.67 32.65
C ASP A 250 -9.51 3.15 31.31
N LYS A 251 -8.38 2.58 30.88
CA LYS A 251 -7.71 2.96 29.61
C LYS A 251 -8.50 2.56 28.38
N ARG A 252 -8.55 3.48 27.40
CA ARG A 252 -9.14 3.26 26.06
C ARG A 252 -8.05 3.09 25.02
N ILE A 253 -7.96 1.88 24.46
CA ILE A 253 -6.89 1.49 23.55
C ILE A 253 -7.45 1.28 22.13
N ALA A 254 -6.86 1.93 21.14
CA ALA A 254 -7.13 1.67 19.72
C ALA A 254 -5.96 0.92 19.09
N ILE A 255 -6.24 -0.20 18.42
CA ILE A 255 -5.27 -1.03 17.72
C ILE A 255 -5.58 -1.02 16.23
N VAL A 256 -4.60 -0.66 15.43
CA VAL A 256 -4.74 -0.45 13.98
C VAL A 256 -3.81 -1.41 13.25
N SER A 257 -4.31 -2.02 12.19
CA SER A 257 -3.49 -2.80 11.25
C SER A 257 -3.90 -2.52 9.80
N TYR A 258 -3.14 -2.99 8.80
CA TYR A 258 -3.42 -2.70 7.39
C TYR A 258 -4.85 -3.07 6.91
N ASN A 259 -5.54 -4.02 7.55
CA ASN A 259 -6.93 -4.35 7.21
C ASN A 259 -7.76 -4.84 8.41
N ALA A 260 -9.08 -4.87 8.24
CA ALA A 260 -10.01 -5.29 9.29
C ALA A 260 -9.84 -6.77 9.70
N ILE A 261 -9.45 -7.65 8.78
CA ILE A 261 -9.28 -9.08 9.07
C ILE A 261 -8.14 -9.32 10.06
N LYS A 262 -7.00 -8.66 9.85
CA LYS A 262 -5.85 -8.74 10.78
C LYS A 262 -6.18 -8.06 12.11
N ALA A 263 -6.88 -6.93 12.09
CA ALA A 263 -7.33 -6.24 13.30
C ALA A 263 -8.23 -7.15 14.17
N ARG A 264 -9.25 -7.78 13.59
CA ARG A 264 -10.13 -8.74 14.27
C ARG A 264 -9.38 -9.96 14.81
N LYS A 265 -8.28 -10.36 14.16
CA LYS A 265 -7.41 -11.42 14.68
C LYS A 265 -6.72 -10.98 15.96
N PHE A 266 -6.15 -9.77 15.99
CA PHE A 266 -5.56 -9.21 17.21
C PHE A 266 -6.59 -9.11 18.34
N ASN A 267 -7.82 -8.69 18.02
CA ASN A 267 -8.92 -8.64 18.99
C ASN A 267 -9.15 -10.00 19.67
N ARG A 268 -9.33 -11.06 18.88
CA ARG A 268 -9.52 -12.43 19.40
C ARG A 268 -8.33 -12.92 20.21
N GLU A 269 -7.10 -12.60 19.79
CA GLU A 269 -5.88 -12.98 20.51
C GLU A 269 -5.76 -12.26 21.86
N LEU A 270 -6.13 -10.98 21.91
CA LEU A 270 -6.17 -10.19 23.15
C LEU A 270 -7.24 -10.70 24.11
N GLN A 271 -8.46 -10.98 23.62
CA GLN A 271 -9.51 -11.61 24.43
C GLN A 271 -9.03 -12.93 25.05
N ARG A 272 -8.35 -13.79 24.27
CA ARG A 272 -7.79 -15.06 24.78
C ARG A 272 -6.76 -14.87 25.89
N ILE A 273 -5.94 -13.82 25.81
CA ILE A 273 -4.98 -13.51 26.88
C ILE A 273 -5.72 -13.10 28.14
N MET A 274 -6.73 -12.22 28.02
CA MET A 274 -7.50 -11.71 29.16
C MET A 274 -8.46 -12.75 29.76
N ASP A 275 -8.87 -13.75 28.97
CA ASP A 275 -9.67 -14.89 29.44
C ASP A 275 -8.85 -15.99 30.14
N ASP A 276 -7.52 -15.98 30.04
CA ASP A 276 -6.66 -17.02 30.63
C ASP A 276 -6.55 -16.85 32.16
N ASP A 277 -6.58 -17.96 32.90
CA ASP A 277 -6.45 -17.95 34.37
C ASP A 277 -5.18 -17.23 34.84
N ARG A 278 -4.08 -17.33 34.09
CA ARG A 278 -2.82 -16.64 34.41
C ARG A 278 -2.94 -15.13 34.33
N TYR A 279 -3.81 -14.61 33.47
CA TYR A 279 -4.09 -13.18 33.44
C TYR A 279 -4.91 -12.77 34.66
N TYR A 280 -5.95 -13.55 34.99
CA TYR A 280 -6.79 -13.32 36.16
C TYR A 280 -6.01 -13.37 37.49
N GLU A 281 -5.03 -14.27 37.60
CA GLU A 281 -4.11 -14.34 38.75
C GLU A 281 -3.36 -13.01 38.99
N LEU A 282 -3.00 -12.31 37.92
CA LEU A 282 -2.30 -11.02 38.00
C LEU A 282 -3.25 -9.84 38.16
N PHE A 283 -4.40 -9.86 37.49
CA PHE A 283 -5.33 -8.74 37.36
C PHE A 283 -6.79 -9.18 37.59
N PRO A 284 -7.16 -9.61 38.81
CA PRO A 284 -8.49 -10.16 39.08
C PRO A 284 -9.63 -9.15 38.92
N GLN A 285 -9.30 -7.86 38.91
CA GLN A 285 -10.26 -6.76 38.72
C GLN A 285 -10.59 -6.46 37.26
N THR A 286 -9.74 -6.89 36.30
CA THR A 286 -9.89 -6.54 34.88
C THR A 286 -10.56 -7.70 34.16
N LEU A 287 -11.86 -7.57 33.90
CA LEU A 287 -12.68 -8.64 33.34
C LEU A 287 -13.37 -8.20 32.05
N LEU A 288 -13.56 -9.15 31.13
CA LEU A 288 -14.38 -9.01 29.94
C LEU A 288 -15.79 -9.54 30.18
N ALA A 289 -16.75 -9.05 29.41
CA ALA A 289 -18.13 -9.52 29.48
C ALA A 289 -18.21 -11.05 29.26
N GLY A 290 -19.04 -11.74 30.05
CA GLY A 290 -19.25 -13.18 29.93
C GLY A 290 -18.28 -14.08 30.71
N GLN A 291 -17.32 -13.53 31.47
CA GLN A 291 -16.51 -14.31 32.41
C GLN A 291 -17.30 -14.67 33.68
N ALA A 292 -17.11 -15.91 34.18
CA ALA A 292 -17.91 -16.52 35.25
C ALA A 292 -17.92 -15.71 36.58
N SER A 293 -16.82 -15.04 36.90
CA SER A 293 -16.68 -14.18 38.09
C SER A 293 -17.61 -12.96 38.09
N TYR A 294 -18.08 -12.50 36.92
CA TYR A 294 -19.05 -11.40 36.82
C TYR A 294 -20.47 -11.82 37.16
N GLN A 295 -20.84 -13.09 36.91
CA GLN A 295 -22.21 -13.58 37.16
C GLN A 295 -22.56 -13.59 38.66
N GLU A 296 -21.56 -13.59 39.56
CA GLU A 296 -21.78 -13.59 41.01
C GLU A 296 -22.01 -12.20 41.63
N GLN A 297 -21.74 -11.09 40.91
CA GLN A 297 -21.72 -9.76 41.54
C GLN A 297 -23.04 -8.98 41.57
N GLY A 298 -24.15 -9.48 41.01
CA GLY A 298 -25.50 -8.91 41.21
C GLY A 298 -25.68 -7.41 40.88
N ARG A 299 -24.71 -6.77 40.21
CA ARG A 299 -24.73 -5.35 39.84
C ARG A 299 -25.50 -5.19 38.52
N ARG A 300 -26.40 -4.19 38.50
CA ARG A 300 -27.30 -3.86 37.37
C ARG A 300 -26.54 -3.96 36.04
N SER A 301 -27.01 -4.85 35.16
CA SER A 301 -26.37 -5.23 33.90
C SER A 301 -26.29 -4.05 32.94
N ARG A 302 -25.18 -3.31 32.98
CA ARG A 302 -24.74 -2.54 31.81
C ARG A 302 -24.30 -3.58 30.77
N ASN A 303 -24.84 -3.51 29.56
CA ASN A 303 -24.44 -4.39 28.48
C ASN A 303 -23.07 -3.94 27.98
N TYR A 304 -22.02 -4.56 28.49
CA TYR A 304 -20.65 -4.29 28.05
C TYR A 304 -20.43 -4.90 26.66
N ALA A 305 -19.88 -4.11 25.74
CA ALA A 305 -19.56 -4.58 24.40
C ALA A 305 -18.46 -5.66 24.46
N ARG A 306 -18.67 -6.75 23.72
CA ARG A 306 -17.66 -7.78 23.48
C ARG A 306 -17.96 -8.43 22.13
N ASN A 307 -17.32 -7.92 21.08
CA ASN A 307 -17.47 -8.40 19.71
C ASN A 307 -16.11 -8.49 19.01
N SER A 308 -16.09 -8.68 17.69
CA SER A 308 -14.84 -8.85 16.92
C SER A 308 -14.02 -7.57 16.77
N ASP A 309 -14.64 -6.42 17.00
CA ASP A 309 -14.11 -5.10 16.68
C ASP A 309 -13.83 -4.30 17.97
N GLU A 310 -14.56 -4.56 19.06
CA GLU A 310 -14.49 -3.82 20.32
C GLU A 310 -14.84 -4.68 21.54
N CYS A 311 -14.15 -4.44 22.66
CA CYS A 311 -14.43 -5.02 23.96
C CYS A 311 -14.30 -3.95 25.05
N GLU A 312 -15.28 -3.86 25.94
CA GLU A 312 -15.27 -2.99 27.12
C GLU A 312 -14.86 -3.76 28.38
N ILE A 313 -14.20 -3.06 29.31
CA ILE A 313 -13.82 -3.62 30.61
C ILE A 313 -14.99 -3.49 31.58
N VAL A 314 -15.36 -4.62 32.17
CA VAL A 314 -16.53 -4.70 33.05
C VAL A 314 -16.31 -3.92 34.33
N GLY A 315 -17.16 -2.93 34.58
CA GLY A 315 -17.11 -2.08 35.77
C GLY A 315 -16.28 -0.81 35.62
N TYR A 316 -15.68 -0.58 34.44
CA TYR A 316 -14.77 0.53 34.18
C TYR A 316 -15.16 1.28 32.88
N GLN A 317 -14.45 2.38 32.59
CA GLN A 317 -14.62 3.16 31.35
C GLN A 317 -13.67 2.71 30.23
N GLY A 318 -12.78 1.77 30.51
CA GLY A 318 -11.77 1.31 29.56
C GLY A 318 -12.32 0.33 28.54
N SER A 319 -11.62 0.26 27.43
CA SER A 319 -11.98 -0.58 26.29
C SER A 319 -10.76 -0.82 25.41
N PHE A 320 -10.83 -1.85 24.57
CA PHE A 320 -9.96 -1.94 23.41
C PHE A 320 -10.77 -2.11 22.13
N LYS A 321 -10.36 -1.36 21.11
CA LYS A 321 -10.97 -1.36 19.78
C LYS A 321 -9.93 -1.70 18.74
N THR A 322 -10.27 -2.56 17.79
CA THR A 322 -9.38 -3.01 16.73
C THR A 322 -9.96 -2.62 15.37
N ILE A 323 -9.18 -1.90 14.55
CA ILE A 323 -9.63 -1.44 13.24
C ILE A 323 -8.58 -1.67 12.15
N GLY A 324 -9.06 -1.80 10.91
CA GLY A 324 -8.22 -1.70 9.73
C GLY A 324 -7.99 -0.24 9.34
N VAL A 325 -6.90 0.04 8.62
CA VAL A 325 -6.74 1.31 7.91
C VAL A 325 -7.98 1.57 7.03
N GLY A 326 -8.49 2.80 7.05
CA GLY A 326 -9.74 3.17 6.38
C GLY A 326 -11.01 2.90 7.21
N GLY A 327 -10.89 2.18 8.34
CA GLY A 327 -11.99 1.99 9.28
C GLY A 327 -12.30 3.25 10.09
N SER A 328 -13.53 3.32 10.62
CA SER A 328 -13.96 4.43 11.47
C SER A 328 -13.52 4.25 12.92
N LEU A 329 -13.06 5.34 13.52
CA LEU A 329 -12.82 5.45 14.95
C LEU A 329 -13.86 6.46 15.49
N THR A 330 -14.94 5.97 16.09
CA THR A 330 -16.12 6.79 16.44
C THR A 330 -16.01 7.41 17.84
N GLY A 331 -16.24 8.73 17.94
CA GLY A 331 -16.79 9.46 19.10
C GLY A 331 -15.98 9.56 20.40
N GLU A 332 -15.16 8.56 20.74
CA GLU A 332 -14.48 8.48 22.04
C GLU A 332 -12.99 8.82 21.96
N PRO A 333 -12.44 9.50 22.99
CA PRO A 333 -11.01 9.73 23.10
C PRO A 333 -10.25 8.41 23.26
N VAL A 334 -9.04 8.36 22.72
CA VAL A 334 -8.12 7.23 22.80
C VAL A 334 -6.93 7.58 23.67
N ASP A 335 -6.71 6.83 24.76
CA ASP A 335 -5.54 6.99 25.62
C ASP A 335 -4.27 6.40 24.98
N MET A 336 -4.41 5.32 24.21
CA MET A 336 -3.28 4.62 23.59
C MET A 336 -3.63 4.15 22.18
N LEU A 337 -2.90 4.66 21.18
CA LEU A 337 -3.01 4.25 19.79
C LEU A 337 -1.83 3.34 19.42
N ILE A 338 -2.12 2.10 19.06
CA ILE A 338 -1.14 1.11 18.59
C ILE A 338 -1.35 0.88 17.10
N MET A 339 -0.33 1.16 16.30
CA MET A 339 -0.31 0.97 14.85
C MET A 339 0.69 -0.12 14.49
N ASP A 340 0.20 -1.29 14.06
CA ASP A 340 1.02 -2.46 13.73
C ASP A 340 0.87 -2.85 12.26
N ASP A 341 1.96 -2.71 11.50
CA ASP A 341 2.04 -3.12 10.08
C ASP A 341 0.86 -2.55 9.26
N LEU A 342 0.88 -1.24 9.02
CA LEU A 342 -0.18 -0.51 8.29
C LEU A 342 -0.22 -0.78 6.77
N TYR A 343 0.75 -1.52 6.25
CA TYR A 343 0.85 -1.91 4.85
C TYR A 343 0.82 -3.44 4.76
N LYS A 344 0.09 -3.96 3.77
CA LYS A 344 -0.11 -5.40 3.56
C LYS A 344 1.20 -6.09 3.15
N ASP A 345 1.88 -5.47 2.20
CA ASP A 345 3.07 -5.99 1.52
C ASP A 345 3.88 -4.85 0.86
N ALA A 346 5.01 -5.21 0.24
CA ALA A 346 5.87 -4.28 -0.49
C ALA A 346 5.12 -3.45 -1.53
N SER A 347 4.23 -4.08 -2.31
CA SER A 347 3.48 -3.40 -3.38
C SER A 347 2.59 -2.29 -2.82
N SER A 348 1.93 -2.57 -1.68
CA SER A 348 1.11 -1.58 -1.00
C SER A 348 1.93 -0.43 -0.41
N ALA A 349 3.12 -0.71 0.11
CA ALA A 349 4.01 0.31 0.63
C ALA A 349 4.71 1.13 -0.47
N TRP A 350 4.91 0.56 -1.65
CA TRP A 350 5.50 1.25 -2.80
C TRP A 350 4.49 2.07 -3.61
N SER A 351 3.20 1.78 -3.49
CA SER A 351 2.14 2.58 -4.10
C SER A 351 2.02 3.96 -3.43
N PRO A 352 2.30 5.06 -4.14
CA PRO A 352 2.15 6.41 -3.58
C PRO A 352 0.70 6.69 -3.17
N VAL A 353 -0.27 6.14 -3.91
CA VAL A 353 -1.71 6.29 -3.60
C VAL A 353 -2.05 5.63 -2.28
N ILE A 354 -1.58 4.41 -2.04
CA ILE A 354 -1.84 3.71 -0.77
C ILE A 354 -1.12 4.41 0.38
N ARG A 355 0.13 4.85 0.19
CA ARG A 355 0.84 5.65 1.20
C ARG A 355 0.08 6.92 1.56
N GLN A 356 -0.41 7.64 0.55
CA GLN A 356 -1.21 8.84 0.76
C GLN A 356 -2.51 8.52 1.51
N ASN A 357 -3.24 7.46 1.13
CA ASN A 357 -4.46 7.04 1.81
C ASN A 357 -4.21 6.69 3.30
N VAL A 358 -3.11 6.01 3.62
CA VAL A 358 -2.74 5.69 5.01
C VAL A 358 -2.45 6.98 5.79
N ALA A 359 -1.72 7.91 5.18
CA ALA A 359 -1.40 9.18 5.81
C ALA A 359 -2.65 10.07 6.02
N ASP A 360 -3.49 10.20 5.01
CA ASP A 360 -4.74 10.96 5.09
C ASP A 360 -5.68 10.36 6.16
N TRP A 361 -5.77 9.03 6.23
CA TRP A 361 -6.53 8.34 7.26
C TRP A 361 -5.95 8.60 8.67
N TYR A 362 -4.62 8.59 8.82
CA TYR A 362 -4.00 8.94 10.10
C TYR A 362 -4.33 10.39 10.49
N ASP A 363 -4.14 11.34 9.57
CA ASP A 363 -4.32 12.78 9.80
C ASP A 363 -5.79 13.15 10.10
N THR A 364 -6.75 12.47 9.48
CA THR A 364 -8.17 12.84 9.57
C THR A 364 -8.97 12.00 10.56
N VAL A 365 -8.56 10.75 10.83
CA VAL A 365 -9.32 9.80 11.65
C VAL A 365 -8.58 9.41 12.92
N ALA A 366 -7.34 8.95 12.82
CA ALA A 366 -6.63 8.38 13.97
C ALA A 366 -6.16 9.48 14.93
N SER A 367 -5.46 10.49 14.41
CA SER A 367 -4.88 11.59 15.20
C SER A 367 -5.95 12.44 15.87
N THR A 368 -7.12 12.62 15.22
CA THR A 368 -8.23 13.42 15.73
C THR A 368 -8.95 12.81 16.93
N ARG A 369 -8.55 11.61 17.37
CA ARG A 369 -9.03 10.96 18.60
C ARG A 369 -8.05 11.03 19.75
N LEU A 370 -6.85 11.55 19.50
CA LEU A 370 -5.82 11.72 20.51
C LEU A 370 -6.04 13.03 21.26
N HIS A 371 -5.84 12.99 22.57
CA HIS A 371 -5.77 14.14 23.47
C HIS A 371 -4.33 14.36 23.94
N ASN A 372 -4.09 15.43 24.72
CA ASN A 372 -2.74 15.83 25.14
C ASN A 372 -1.97 14.74 25.89
N ASP A 373 -2.68 13.84 26.56
CA ASP A 373 -2.08 12.75 27.34
C ASP A 373 -1.99 11.43 26.58
N SER A 374 -2.54 11.35 25.37
CA SER A 374 -2.53 10.13 24.57
C SER A 374 -1.13 9.67 24.22
N GLN A 375 -0.99 8.35 24.11
CA GLN A 375 0.24 7.70 23.71
C GLN A 375 0.09 7.07 22.32
N GLN A 376 1.17 7.07 21.55
CA GLN A 376 1.21 6.53 20.19
C GLN A 376 2.38 5.57 20.04
N LEU A 377 2.08 4.35 19.61
CA LEU A 377 3.05 3.33 19.27
C LEU A 377 2.91 2.97 17.79
N LEU A 378 3.94 3.23 17.00
CA LEU A 378 4.07 2.71 15.64
C LEU A 378 5.08 1.58 15.64
N VAL A 379 4.62 0.34 15.48
CA VAL A 379 5.48 -0.83 15.29
C VAL A 379 5.40 -1.29 13.84
N PHE A 380 6.55 -1.37 13.18
CA PHE A 380 6.55 -1.52 11.72
C PHE A 380 7.77 -2.27 11.20
N THR A 381 7.64 -2.86 10.02
CA THR A 381 8.80 -3.26 9.22
C THR A 381 8.89 -2.33 8.02
N ARG A 382 10.00 -1.59 7.88
CA ARG A 382 10.14 -0.55 6.85
C ARG A 382 10.15 -1.13 5.44
N TRP A 383 9.49 -0.43 4.51
CA TRP A 383 9.43 -0.81 3.09
C TRP A 383 9.80 0.34 2.15
N HIS A 384 9.49 1.57 2.53
CA HIS A 384 9.66 2.76 1.70
C HIS A 384 10.05 3.96 2.57
N MET A 385 10.77 4.93 2.03
CA MET A 385 11.16 6.12 2.81
C MET A 385 9.96 6.97 3.21
N GLU A 386 8.98 7.11 2.33
CA GLU A 386 7.75 7.90 2.55
C GLU A 386 6.59 7.08 3.16
N ASP A 387 6.86 5.90 3.73
CA ASP A 387 5.84 5.23 4.56
C ASP A 387 5.43 6.13 5.75
N LEU A 388 4.30 5.82 6.41
CA LEU A 388 3.80 6.68 7.51
C LEU A 388 4.88 6.97 8.56
N ALA A 389 5.73 5.99 8.87
CA ALA A 389 6.88 6.17 9.76
C ALA A 389 7.82 7.28 9.27
N GLY A 390 8.26 7.22 8.01
CA GLY A 390 9.12 8.26 7.46
C GLY A 390 8.47 9.64 7.37
N ARG A 391 7.18 9.72 7.01
CA ARG A 391 6.44 10.98 6.98
C ARG A 391 6.32 11.62 8.37
N LEU A 392 5.99 10.82 9.40
CA LEU A 392 5.92 11.30 10.78
C LEU A 392 7.28 11.75 11.31
N LEU A 393 8.36 11.05 10.97
CA LEU A 393 9.71 11.46 11.33
C LEU A 393 10.14 12.75 10.62
N GLU A 394 9.71 12.97 9.37
CA GLU A 394 9.97 14.21 8.64
C GLU A 394 9.19 15.40 9.23
N GLN A 395 7.94 15.19 9.61
CA GLN A 395 7.04 16.24 10.08
C GLN A 395 7.25 16.59 11.57
N GLU A 396 7.45 15.57 12.42
CA GLU A 396 7.48 15.72 13.88
C GLU A 396 8.87 15.49 14.48
N GLY A 397 9.82 14.98 13.69
CA GLY A 397 11.19 14.76 14.10
C GLY A 397 11.39 13.56 15.04
N VAL A 398 12.67 13.21 15.23
CA VAL A 398 13.10 12.25 16.26
C VAL A 398 13.11 12.97 17.60
N TYR A 399 12.74 12.26 18.66
CA TYR A 399 12.81 12.74 20.03
C TYR A 399 14.25 13.15 20.38
N ASP A 400 14.39 14.36 20.92
CA ASP A 400 15.58 14.82 21.61
C ASP A 400 15.14 15.52 22.91
N PRO A 401 15.75 15.22 24.07
CA PRO A 401 15.27 15.76 25.34
C PRO A 401 15.35 17.29 25.42
N ILE A 402 16.21 17.92 24.61
CA ILE A 402 16.47 19.36 24.59
C ILE A 402 15.78 20.01 23.39
N GLU A 403 16.11 19.53 22.19
CA GLU A 403 15.77 20.17 20.92
C GLU A 403 14.38 19.77 20.41
N ASN A 404 13.90 18.56 20.75
CA ASN A 404 12.60 18.06 20.30
C ASN A 404 11.95 17.08 21.30
N PRO A 405 11.51 17.58 22.48
CA PRO A 405 10.97 16.73 23.55
C PRO A 405 9.61 16.10 23.19
N GLN A 406 8.98 16.52 22.09
CA GLN A 406 7.69 16.01 21.59
C GLN A 406 7.84 15.11 20.35
N GLY A 407 9.08 14.84 19.93
CA GLY A 407 9.40 13.98 18.80
C GLY A 407 9.15 12.49 19.07
N TRP A 408 9.36 11.67 18.04
CA TRP A 408 9.23 10.21 18.15
C TRP A 408 10.51 9.59 18.71
N LEU A 409 10.38 8.82 19.80
CA LEU A 409 11.48 7.96 20.22
C LEU A 409 11.59 6.79 19.22
N LEU A 410 12.60 6.83 18.35
CA LEU A 410 12.84 5.82 17.34
C LEU A 410 13.80 4.74 17.85
N VAL A 411 13.33 3.49 17.90
CA VAL A 411 14.14 2.32 18.22
C VAL A 411 14.14 1.37 17.03
N SER A 412 15.32 1.10 16.46
CA SER A 412 15.48 0.26 15.27
C SER A 412 16.34 -0.96 15.56
N PHE A 413 15.82 -2.14 15.23
CA PHE A 413 16.52 -3.41 15.35
C PHE A 413 16.86 -3.94 13.95
N PRO A 414 18.09 -3.75 13.43
CA PRO A 414 18.48 -4.32 12.15
C PRO A 414 18.75 -5.82 12.27
N ALA A 415 18.41 -6.61 11.24
CA ALA A 415 18.59 -8.05 11.24
C ALA A 415 20.07 -8.46 11.38
N ILE A 416 20.98 -7.71 10.76
CA ILE A 416 22.43 -7.81 10.95
C ILE A 416 22.90 -6.48 11.53
N GLN A 417 23.65 -6.53 12.64
CA GLN A 417 24.21 -5.30 13.22
C GLN A 417 25.13 -4.62 12.21
N ASN A 418 24.90 -3.33 11.95
CA ASN A 418 25.66 -2.50 11.01
C ASN A 418 26.16 -1.20 11.65
N ARG A 419 26.12 -1.12 12.98
CA ARG A 419 26.62 -0.01 13.79
C ARG A 419 27.46 -0.56 14.94
N PRO A 420 28.34 0.26 15.53
CA PRO A 420 29.02 -0.10 16.76
C PRO A 420 28.03 -0.47 17.88
N PRO A 421 28.39 -1.38 18.78
CA PRO A 421 27.57 -1.74 19.94
C PRO A 421 27.10 -0.51 20.72
N SER A 422 25.83 -0.54 21.13
CA SER A 422 25.21 0.49 21.96
C SER A 422 24.47 -0.16 23.12
N GLU A 423 24.01 0.65 24.08
CA GLU A 423 23.19 0.15 25.20
C GLU A 423 21.88 -0.50 24.72
N GLN A 424 21.29 0.03 23.64
CA GLN A 424 20.04 -0.50 23.06
C GLN A 424 20.27 -1.77 22.24
N ASP A 425 21.46 -1.93 21.66
CA ASP A 425 21.84 -3.08 20.86
C ASP A 425 23.34 -3.39 21.05
N PRO A 426 23.69 -4.27 22.00
CA PRO A 426 25.07 -4.54 22.40
C PRO A 426 25.81 -5.51 21.46
N ARG A 427 25.14 -5.96 20.38
CA ARG A 427 25.73 -6.87 19.39
C ARG A 427 26.94 -6.24 18.71
N ALA A 428 27.93 -7.07 18.38
CA ALA A 428 29.05 -6.66 17.53
C ALA A 428 28.59 -6.50 16.07
N GLU A 429 29.29 -5.66 15.31
CA GLU A 429 29.04 -5.51 13.87
C GLU A 429 29.08 -6.86 13.14
N GLY A 430 28.08 -7.11 12.30
CA GLY A 430 27.92 -8.38 11.57
C GLY A 430 27.12 -9.46 12.31
N GLU A 431 26.79 -9.29 13.58
CA GLU A 431 26.02 -10.30 14.32
C GLU A 431 24.51 -10.27 13.97
N PRO A 432 23.88 -11.44 13.79
CA PRO A 432 22.44 -11.54 13.53
C PRO A 432 21.60 -11.20 14.78
N LEU A 433 20.39 -10.67 14.59
CA LEU A 433 19.50 -10.23 15.68
C LEU A 433 18.93 -11.39 16.46
N TRP A 434 18.60 -12.48 15.76
CA TRP A 434 18.05 -13.69 16.36
C TRP A 434 18.61 -14.95 15.68
N PRO A 435 19.89 -15.29 15.94
CA PRO A 435 20.58 -16.38 15.24
C PRO A 435 19.85 -17.74 15.30
N GLU A 436 19.16 -18.04 16.40
CA GLU A 436 18.42 -19.29 16.60
C GLU A 436 17.21 -19.43 15.66
N ARG A 437 16.68 -18.32 15.14
CA ARG A 437 15.56 -18.31 14.18
C ARG A 437 15.98 -17.92 12.77
N HIS A 438 16.92 -16.97 12.67
CA HIS A 438 17.42 -16.39 11.44
C HIS A 438 18.95 -16.33 11.50
N SER A 439 19.59 -17.43 11.10
CA SER A 439 21.05 -17.54 11.08
C SER A 439 21.68 -16.49 10.15
N LEU A 440 22.93 -16.13 10.43
CA LEU A 440 23.69 -15.22 9.58
C LEU A 440 23.77 -15.73 8.13
N SER A 441 24.00 -17.03 7.94
CA SER A 441 24.04 -17.65 6.60
C SER A 441 22.74 -17.41 5.82
N LYS A 442 21.58 -17.64 6.45
CA LYS A 442 20.26 -17.41 5.85
C LYS A 442 20.05 -15.94 5.52
N LEU A 443 20.44 -15.03 6.41
CA LEU A 443 20.31 -13.58 6.18
C LEU A 443 21.20 -13.12 5.01
N LEU A 444 22.42 -13.65 4.91
CA LEU A 444 23.33 -13.36 3.78
C LEU A 444 22.80 -13.93 2.46
N GLU A 445 22.18 -15.10 2.45
CA GLU A 445 21.51 -15.64 1.26
C GLU A 445 20.35 -14.74 0.80
N ILE A 446 19.53 -14.27 1.74
CA ILE A 446 18.43 -13.34 1.44
C ILE A 446 19.00 -12.02 0.89
N LYS A 447 20.04 -11.49 1.52
CA LYS A 447 20.76 -10.29 1.07
C LYS A 447 21.30 -10.46 -0.36
N GLY A 448 21.87 -11.63 -0.68
CA GLY A 448 22.38 -11.93 -2.02
C GLY A 448 21.29 -11.98 -3.10
N ARG A 449 20.08 -12.46 -2.77
CA ARG A 449 18.95 -12.53 -3.73
C ARG A 449 18.33 -11.17 -4.02
N SER A 450 18.20 -10.31 -3.01
CA SER A 450 17.53 -9.02 -3.17
C SER A 450 18.12 -7.99 -2.20
N PRO A 451 19.28 -7.38 -2.53
CA PRO A 451 19.96 -6.45 -1.64
C PRO A 451 19.08 -5.28 -1.19
N THR A 452 18.32 -4.69 -2.12
CA THR A 452 17.42 -3.56 -1.82
C THR A 452 16.31 -3.95 -0.85
N VAL A 453 15.65 -5.09 -1.10
CA VAL A 453 14.60 -5.60 -0.21
C VAL A 453 15.19 -5.94 1.15
N PHE A 454 16.43 -6.44 1.18
CA PHE A 454 17.15 -6.71 2.42
C PHE A 454 17.41 -5.43 3.23
N GLU A 455 17.92 -4.38 2.59
CA GLU A 455 18.19 -3.11 3.27
C GLU A 455 16.91 -2.47 3.84
N SER A 456 15.79 -2.47 3.08
CA SER A 456 14.51 -1.99 3.61
C SER A 456 13.96 -2.90 4.72
N LEU A 457 13.69 -4.16 4.40
CA LEU A 457 12.88 -5.06 5.22
C LEU A 457 13.63 -5.63 6.42
N TYR A 458 14.93 -5.89 6.27
CA TYR A 458 15.75 -6.53 7.28
C TYR A 458 16.66 -5.53 7.99
N GLN A 459 17.26 -4.56 7.30
CA GLN A 459 18.08 -3.53 7.94
C GLN A 459 17.29 -2.31 8.43
N GLN A 460 15.97 -2.26 8.17
CA GLN A 460 15.08 -1.13 8.50
C GLN A 460 15.52 0.20 7.87
N ASN A 461 16.19 0.12 6.72
CA ASN A 461 16.85 1.24 6.07
C ASN A 461 16.37 1.36 4.61
N PRO A 462 15.10 1.78 4.39
CA PRO A 462 14.60 1.95 3.03
C PRO A 462 15.40 3.04 2.32
N GLN A 463 15.94 2.71 1.15
CA GLN A 463 16.67 3.64 0.30
C GLN A 463 15.75 4.31 -0.72
N PRO A 464 16.08 5.51 -1.22
CA PRO A 464 15.31 6.17 -2.27
C PRO A 464 15.21 5.24 -3.50
N SER A 465 13.97 4.95 -3.90
CA SER A 465 13.53 4.21 -5.12
C SER A 465 14.56 3.27 -5.79
N GLN A 466 14.79 2.10 -5.21
CA GLN A 466 15.39 0.95 -5.93
C GLN A 466 14.37 -0.17 -6.25
N GLY A 467 13.07 0.16 -6.32
CA GLY A 467 11.99 -0.77 -6.70
C GLY A 467 11.24 -0.41 -7.99
N LEU A 468 11.27 0.87 -8.38
CA LEU A 468 10.71 1.36 -9.64
C LEU A 468 11.69 1.12 -10.79
N MET A 469 11.17 0.91 -11.99
CA MET A 469 12.00 0.73 -13.19
C MET A 469 12.63 2.05 -13.63
N TYR A 470 11.89 3.16 -13.51
CA TYR A 470 12.30 4.47 -13.98
C TYR A 470 12.39 5.46 -12.81
N GLU A 471 13.39 6.32 -12.90
CA GLU A 471 13.53 7.53 -12.07
C GLU A 471 12.93 8.73 -12.82
N GLU A 472 13.08 9.95 -12.30
CA GLU A 472 12.62 11.15 -12.99
C GLU A 472 13.32 11.31 -14.35
N PHE A 473 12.54 11.60 -15.39
CA PHE A 473 13.08 11.83 -16.73
C PHE A 473 13.68 13.23 -16.86
N THR A 474 14.74 13.36 -17.65
CA THR A 474 15.28 14.69 -17.99
C THR A 474 14.20 15.50 -18.70
N CYS A 475 13.95 16.72 -18.23
CA CYS A 475 12.97 17.61 -18.85
C CYS A 475 13.62 18.65 -19.78
N TYR A 476 12.90 19.10 -20.79
CA TYR A 476 13.33 20.17 -21.70
C TYR A 476 12.35 21.36 -21.69
N THR A 477 12.89 22.54 -21.99
CA THR A 477 12.13 23.77 -22.27
C THR A 477 12.11 24.10 -23.76
N ASP A 478 13.20 23.79 -24.46
CA ASP A 478 13.41 24.10 -25.86
C ASP A 478 13.64 22.81 -26.66
N LEU A 479 13.11 22.77 -27.89
CA LEU A 479 13.30 21.63 -28.79
C LEU A 479 14.63 21.74 -29.55
N PRO A 480 15.24 20.59 -29.92
CA PRO A 480 16.47 20.58 -30.71
C PRO A 480 16.28 21.21 -32.10
N SER A 481 17.30 21.91 -32.59
CA SER A 481 17.26 22.59 -33.89
C SER A 481 17.42 21.63 -35.08
N ARG A 482 18.08 20.48 -34.87
CA ARG A 482 18.24 19.41 -35.87
C ARG A 482 17.64 18.12 -35.34
N SER A 483 16.47 17.78 -35.84
CA SER A 483 15.74 16.58 -35.43
C SER A 483 14.77 16.13 -36.51
N TYR A 484 14.39 14.86 -36.47
CA TYR A 484 13.30 14.31 -37.28
C TYR A 484 12.02 14.21 -36.47
N SER A 485 10.87 14.45 -37.09
CA SER A 485 9.57 14.22 -36.44
C SER A 485 9.18 12.75 -36.60
N VAL A 486 9.10 12.02 -35.49
CA VAL A 486 8.86 10.59 -35.48
C VAL A 486 7.69 10.26 -34.56
N ALA A 487 6.94 9.22 -34.92
CA ALA A 487 5.94 8.62 -34.06
C ALA A 487 6.22 7.13 -33.84
N TYR A 488 5.96 6.65 -32.63
CA TYR A 488 5.87 5.23 -32.29
C TYR A 488 4.46 4.94 -31.82
N ILE A 489 3.82 3.91 -32.38
CA ILE A 489 2.45 3.53 -32.05
C ILE A 489 2.45 2.06 -31.64
N ASP A 490 2.10 1.81 -30.38
CA ASP A 490 1.73 0.51 -29.86
C ASP A 490 0.21 0.38 -29.88
N ALA A 491 -0.30 -0.48 -30.77
CA ALA A 491 -1.72 -0.68 -30.94
C ALA A 491 -2.27 -1.64 -29.87
N ALA A 492 -3.42 -1.31 -29.28
CA ALA A 492 -4.06 -2.22 -28.34
C ALA A 492 -4.55 -3.49 -29.03
N ASP A 493 -4.12 -4.66 -28.54
CA ASP A 493 -4.51 -5.98 -29.06
C ASP A 493 -5.87 -6.45 -28.51
N SER A 494 -6.27 -5.93 -27.34
CA SER A 494 -7.51 -6.28 -26.66
C SER A 494 -8.15 -5.03 -26.03
N GLY A 495 -9.46 -5.07 -25.74
CA GLY A 495 -10.15 -3.95 -25.08
C GLY A 495 -9.68 -3.66 -23.64
N ALA A 496 -8.75 -4.45 -23.09
CA ALA A 496 -8.16 -4.24 -21.78
C ALA A 496 -6.89 -3.37 -21.83
N ASP A 497 -6.16 -3.36 -22.94
CA ASP A 497 -4.85 -2.71 -23.09
C ASP A 497 -5.00 -1.25 -23.53
N TYR A 498 -4.03 -0.40 -23.18
CA TYR A 498 -4.01 0.97 -23.69
C TYR A 498 -3.33 1.01 -25.06
N LEU A 499 -3.94 1.70 -26.01
CA LEU A 499 -3.20 2.20 -27.16
C LEU A 499 -2.23 3.28 -26.67
N CYS A 500 -0.96 3.15 -27.02
CA CYS A 500 0.09 4.09 -26.63
C CYS A 500 0.81 4.61 -27.88
N ALA A 501 0.53 5.86 -28.24
CA ALA A 501 1.24 6.54 -29.32
C ALA A 501 2.07 7.71 -28.80
N LEU A 502 3.36 7.67 -29.12
CA LEU A 502 4.36 8.66 -28.74
C LEU A 502 4.72 9.48 -29.97
N PHE A 503 4.63 10.81 -29.84
CA PHE A 503 5.11 11.76 -30.85
C PHE A 503 6.35 12.46 -30.29
N TYR A 504 7.44 12.46 -31.07
CA TYR A 504 8.71 12.98 -30.58
C TYR A 504 9.61 13.55 -31.68
N LYS A 505 10.52 14.43 -31.27
CA LYS A 505 11.65 14.88 -32.08
C LYS A 505 12.84 13.97 -31.81
N GLU A 506 13.25 13.19 -32.80
CA GLU A 506 14.45 12.35 -32.74
C GLU A 506 15.68 13.20 -33.09
N ALA A 507 16.49 13.50 -32.08
CA ALA A 507 17.78 14.18 -32.20
C ALA A 507 18.93 13.23 -31.84
N GLU A 508 20.17 13.68 -32.05
CA GLU A 508 21.38 12.88 -31.81
C GLU A 508 21.49 12.41 -30.34
N ASP A 509 21.14 13.29 -29.41
CA ASP A 509 21.27 13.10 -27.96
C ASP A 509 20.04 12.46 -27.29
N GLY A 510 18.89 12.40 -27.97
CA GLY A 510 17.68 11.82 -27.39
C GLY A 510 16.40 11.94 -28.23
N ASN A 511 15.33 11.34 -27.74
CA ASN A 511 13.95 11.51 -28.22
C ASN A 511 13.27 12.53 -27.32
N TYR A 512 12.89 13.67 -27.88
CA TYR A 512 12.17 14.72 -27.17
C TYR A 512 10.67 14.52 -27.36
N ILE A 513 10.00 13.98 -26.34
CA ILE A 513 8.55 13.70 -26.40
C ILE A 513 7.81 15.03 -26.53
N THR A 514 7.03 15.18 -27.58
CA THR A 514 6.19 16.37 -27.81
C THR A 514 4.74 16.13 -27.43
N ASP A 515 4.26 14.90 -27.62
CA ASP A 515 2.87 14.53 -27.34
C ASP A 515 2.70 13.04 -27.10
N VAL A 516 1.65 12.66 -26.37
CA VAL A 516 1.32 11.26 -26.05
C VAL A 516 -0.19 11.04 -26.13
N LEU A 517 -0.61 10.10 -26.97
CA LEU A 517 -1.97 9.56 -26.95
C LEU A 517 -1.96 8.23 -26.18
N TYR A 518 -2.62 8.20 -25.03
CA TYR A 518 -2.69 7.03 -24.16
C TYR A 518 -4.15 6.77 -23.73
N THR A 519 -4.83 5.86 -24.42
CA THR A 519 -6.28 5.65 -24.28
C THR A 519 -6.72 4.20 -24.49
N LYS A 520 -7.92 3.85 -24.00
CA LYS A 520 -8.62 2.58 -24.28
C LYS A 520 -9.78 2.75 -25.28
N ASP A 521 -9.84 3.91 -25.94
CA ASP A 521 -10.86 4.18 -26.94
C ASP A 521 -10.76 3.17 -28.10
N PRO A 522 -11.90 2.81 -28.72
CA PRO A 522 -11.91 1.81 -29.79
C PRO A 522 -11.15 2.28 -31.04
N MET A 523 -10.72 1.32 -31.86
CA MET A 523 -9.86 1.55 -33.03
C MET A 523 -10.41 2.61 -33.99
N GLU A 524 -11.72 2.68 -34.20
CA GLU A 524 -12.32 3.66 -35.13
C GLU A 524 -12.09 5.10 -34.68
N VAL A 525 -12.09 5.33 -33.36
CA VAL A 525 -11.82 6.64 -32.74
C VAL A 525 -10.33 6.95 -32.76
N THR A 526 -9.49 5.97 -32.40
CA THR A 526 -8.04 6.16 -32.34
C THR A 526 -7.42 6.32 -33.73
N GLU A 527 -7.88 5.60 -34.76
CA GLU A 527 -7.43 5.79 -36.16
C GLU A 527 -7.66 7.23 -36.64
N THR A 528 -8.82 7.80 -36.32
CA THR A 528 -9.17 9.18 -36.70
C THR A 528 -8.28 10.18 -35.97
N THR A 529 -8.10 9.98 -34.66
CA THR A 529 -7.29 10.84 -33.80
C THR A 529 -5.82 10.80 -34.22
N LEU A 530 -5.27 9.61 -34.44
CA LEU A 530 -3.88 9.42 -34.88
C LEU A 530 -3.62 10.04 -36.26
N THR A 531 -4.56 9.91 -37.20
CA THR A 531 -4.45 10.56 -38.52
C THR A 531 -4.24 12.07 -38.37
N TYR A 532 -5.06 12.71 -37.52
CA TYR A 532 -4.93 14.14 -37.23
C TYR A 532 -3.59 14.46 -36.56
N MET A 533 -3.21 13.71 -35.52
CA MET A 533 -1.95 13.96 -34.79
C MET A 533 -0.70 13.76 -35.66
N LEU A 534 -0.67 12.75 -36.54
CA LEU A 534 0.42 12.53 -37.50
C LEU A 534 0.63 13.74 -38.41
N GLN A 535 -0.47 14.36 -38.86
CA GLN A 535 -0.42 15.58 -39.66
C GLN A 535 -0.01 16.80 -38.84
N GLN A 536 -0.59 17.00 -37.65
CA GLN A 536 -0.27 18.15 -36.79
C GLN A 536 1.20 18.17 -36.38
N HIS A 537 1.75 17.02 -36.01
CA HIS A 537 3.15 16.89 -35.60
C HIS A 537 4.13 16.78 -36.78
N GLN A 538 3.62 16.86 -38.02
CA GLN A 538 4.39 16.75 -39.27
C GLN A 538 5.31 15.51 -39.26
N VAL A 539 4.74 14.36 -38.91
CA VAL A 539 5.51 13.13 -38.70
C VAL A 539 6.09 12.64 -40.03
N GLU A 540 7.41 12.43 -40.05
CA GLU A 540 8.14 11.93 -41.22
C GLU A 540 8.21 10.40 -41.22
N ARG A 541 8.32 9.80 -40.04
CA ARG A 541 8.40 8.34 -39.83
C ARG A 541 7.43 7.92 -38.74
N CYS A 542 6.58 6.95 -39.05
CA CYS A 542 5.64 6.37 -38.11
C CYS A 542 5.95 4.87 -37.97
N HIS A 543 6.51 4.49 -36.84
CA HIS A 543 6.75 3.10 -36.47
C HIS A 543 5.49 2.57 -35.80
N ILE A 544 4.95 1.45 -36.31
CA ILE A 544 3.72 0.87 -35.79
C ILE A 544 4.01 -0.59 -35.42
N GLU A 545 3.88 -0.89 -34.14
CA GLU A 545 3.84 -2.24 -33.63
C GLU A 545 2.44 -2.79 -33.86
N SER A 546 2.35 -3.92 -34.56
CA SER A 546 1.09 -4.57 -34.88
C SER A 546 1.22 -6.03 -34.51
N ASN A 547 0.36 -6.58 -33.65
CA ASN A 547 0.28 -8.03 -33.47
C ASN A 547 -0.87 -8.61 -34.33
N ASN A 548 -1.37 -9.80 -34.00
CA ASN A 548 -2.39 -10.49 -34.80
C ASN A 548 -3.68 -9.66 -34.94
N GLY A 549 -3.89 -9.05 -36.10
CA GLY A 549 -5.04 -8.18 -36.41
C GLY A 549 -4.67 -6.75 -36.80
N GLY A 550 -3.47 -6.27 -36.44
CA GLY A 550 -3.05 -4.88 -36.65
C GLY A 550 -2.68 -4.50 -38.09
N ASN A 551 -2.55 -5.45 -39.02
CA ASN A 551 -2.34 -5.15 -40.45
C ASN A 551 -3.49 -4.32 -41.05
N LEU A 552 -4.72 -4.53 -40.57
CA LEU A 552 -5.88 -3.74 -40.97
C LEU A 552 -5.78 -2.32 -40.40
N PHE A 553 -5.41 -2.19 -39.12
CA PHE A 553 -5.20 -0.90 -38.46
C PHE A 553 -4.13 -0.05 -39.16
N VAL A 554 -2.97 -0.64 -39.48
CA VAL A 554 -1.91 0.03 -40.24
C VAL A 554 -2.41 0.50 -41.61
N SER A 555 -3.10 -0.38 -42.33
CA SER A 555 -3.61 -0.10 -43.68
C SER A 555 -4.66 1.01 -43.66
N ASN A 556 -5.58 0.99 -42.69
CA ASN A 556 -6.59 2.02 -42.48
C ASN A 556 -5.95 3.37 -42.13
N LEU A 557 -5.01 3.38 -41.19
CA LEU A 557 -4.33 4.60 -40.77
C LEU A 557 -3.53 5.23 -41.91
N GLN A 558 -2.85 4.41 -42.72
CA GLN A 558 -2.11 4.85 -43.89
C GLN A 558 -3.06 5.42 -44.96
N GLN A 559 -4.16 4.72 -45.26
CA GLN A 559 -5.15 5.18 -46.23
C GLN A 559 -5.81 6.49 -45.81
N ARG A 560 -6.26 6.61 -44.55
CA ARG A 560 -6.86 7.85 -44.01
C ARG A 560 -5.88 9.02 -44.02
N SER A 561 -4.61 8.77 -43.70
CA SER A 561 -3.55 9.80 -43.77
C SER A 561 -3.36 10.30 -45.21
N TRP A 562 -3.43 9.40 -46.18
CA TRP A 562 -3.37 9.77 -47.60
C TRP A 562 -4.59 10.54 -48.08
N ASP A 563 -5.79 10.15 -47.65
CA ASP A 563 -7.04 10.82 -48.02
C ASP A 563 -7.14 12.23 -47.43
N THR A 564 -6.53 12.46 -46.26
CA THR A 564 -6.38 13.78 -45.63
C THR A 564 -5.20 14.60 -46.17
N GLY A 565 -4.49 14.08 -47.18
CA GLY A 565 -3.41 14.78 -47.88
C GLY A 565 -2.02 14.67 -47.25
N ASN A 566 -1.85 13.89 -46.17
CA ASN A 566 -0.55 13.63 -45.57
C ASN A 566 0.28 12.68 -46.43
N ARG A 567 1.17 13.24 -47.25
CA ARG A 567 2.16 12.49 -48.06
C ARG A 567 3.56 12.46 -47.43
N LEU A 568 3.73 13.10 -46.28
CA LEU A 568 5.01 13.22 -45.58
C LEU A 568 5.35 11.93 -44.82
N THR A 569 4.37 11.38 -44.11
CA THR A 569 4.58 10.25 -43.21
C THR A 569 4.88 8.95 -43.96
N ARG A 570 6.02 8.34 -43.64
CA ARG A 570 6.34 6.96 -44.03
C ARG A 570 5.92 6.02 -42.91
N PHE A 571 5.08 5.04 -43.25
CA PHE A 571 4.58 4.04 -42.33
C PHE A 571 5.50 2.81 -42.33
N ASN A 572 6.01 2.47 -41.16
CA ASN A 572 6.99 1.43 -40.94
C ASN A 572 6.40 0.38 -39.96
N PRO A 573 5.50 -0.50 -40.44
CA PRO A 573 4.95 -1.55 -39.60
C PRO A 573 6.00 -2.61 -39.27
N PHE A 574 5.95 -3.15 -38.05
CA PHE A 574 6.78 -4.27 -37.66
C PHE A 574 6.06 -5.13 -36.60
N HIS A 575 6.56 -6.36 -36.45
CA HIS A 575 6.07 -7.32 -35.46
C HIS A 575 7.15 -7.54 -34.40
N GLN A 576 6.76 -7.50 -33.13
CA GLN A 576 7.65 -7.83 -32.02
C GLN A 576 7.29 -9.20 -31.44
N ASN A 577 8.26 -10.11 -31.46
CA ASN A 577 8.07 -11.49 -31.00
C ASN A 577 8.75 -11.76 -29.65
N GLN A 578 9.48 -10.79 -29.09
CA GLN A 578 10.20 -10.95 -27.83
C GLN A 578 9.30 -10.67 -26.63
N ASN A 579 9.70 -11.20 -25.47
CA ASN A 579 8.98 -10.98 -24.21
C ASN A 579 9.04 -9.49 -23.79
N LYS A 580 7.87 -8.86 -23.68
CA LYS A 580 7.66 -7.45 -23.32
C LYS A 580 8.43 -7.05 -22.05
N THR A 581 8.25 -7.79 -20.95
CA THR A 581 8.93 -7.52 -19.67
C THR A 581 10.46 -7.58 -19.80
N ALA A 582 11.00 -8.55 -20.54
CA ALA A 582 12.44 -8.67 -20.75
C ALA A 582 13.02 -7.50 -21.56
N ARG A 583 12.30 -7.05 -22.61
CA ARG A 583 12.68 -5.88 -23.42
C ARG A 583 12.71 -4.60 -22.60
N ILE A 584 11.63 -4.32 -21.87
CA ILE A 584 11.51 -3.14 -21.01
C ILE A 584 12.68 -3.11 -20.02
N PHE A 585 13.00 -4.25 -19.40
CA PHE A 585 14.14 -4.35 -18.48
C PHE A 585 15.48 -4.08 -19.17
N ALA A 586 15.73 -4.71 -20.32
CA ALA A 586 16.99 -4.55 -21.06
C ALA A 586 17.21 -3.12 -21.57
N ALA A 587 16.13 -2.44 -21.99
CA ALA A 587 16.18 -1.09 -22.55
C ALA A 587 16.04 0.04 -21.51
N SER A 588 15.64 -0.28 -20.27
CA SER A 588 15.33 0.69 -19.21
C SER A 588 16.37 1.81 -19.04
N ALA A 589 17.66 1.47 -18.97
CA ALA A 589 18.74 2.44 -18.83
C ALA A 589 18.87 3.37 -20.04
N SER A 590 18.67 2.85 -21.26
CA SER A 590 18.68 3.63 -22.49
C SER A 590 17.47 4.55 -22.57
N VAL A 591 16.29 4.05 -22.18
CA VAL A 591 15.05 4.84 -22.07
C VAL A 591 15.26 6.01 -21.10
N GLN A 592 15.74 5.76 -19.88
CA GLN A 592 16.00 6.81 -18.88
C GLN A 592 16.96 7.89 -19.41
N LYS A 593 17.99 7.48 -20.15
CA LYS A 593 19.03 8.38 -20.66
C LYS A 593 18.55 9.23 -21.85
N LEU A 594 17.89 8.58 -22.81
CA LEU A 594 17.62 9.14 -24.14
C LEU A 594 16.24 9.78 -24.26
N ILE A 595 15.27 9.44 -23.41
CA ILE A 595 13.96 10.09 -23.42
C ILE A 595 14.05 11.43 -22.68
N LYS A 596 13.58 12.49 -23.34
CA LYS A 596 13.44 13.84 -22.78
C LYS A 596 11.96 14.23 -22.77
N MET A 597 11.45 14.59 -21.60
CA MET A 597 10.04 14.96 -21.41
C MET A 597 9.84 16.49 -21.38
N PRO A 598 8.67 17.03 -21.75
CA PRO A 598 8.39 18.44 -21.50
C PRO A 598 8.27 18.69 -19.99
N LEU A 599 8.63 19.89 -19.51
CA LEU A 599 8.67 20.20 -18.06
C LEU A 599 7.36 19.90 -17.31
N ASP A 600 6.22 20.01 -17.97
CA ASP A 600 4.87 19.79 -17.43
C ASP A 600 4.25 18.44 -17.83
N TRP A 601 5.05 17.48 -18.30
CA TRP A 601 4.57 16.21 -18.87
C TRP A 601 3.63 15.42 -17.95
N LYS A 602 3.86 15.41 -16.63
CA LYS A 602 2.98 14.71 -15.67
C LYS A 602 1.59 15.34 -15.59
N LYS A 603 1.47 16.64 -15.84
CA LYS A 603 0.19 17.36 -15.91
C LYS A 603 -0.46 17.19 -17.28
N ARG A 604 0.35 17.20 -18.36
CA ARG A 604 -0.15 16.98 -19.73
C ARG A 604 -0.64 15.56 -19.96
N PHE A 605 0.07 14.56 -19.43
CA PHE A 605 -0.17 13.13 -19.70
C PHE A 605 -0.34 12.33 -18.39
N PRO A 606 -1.34 12.64 -17.54
CA PRO A 606 -1.40 12.14 -16.17
C PRO A 606 -1.62 10.63 -16.05
N LYS A 607 -2.29 9.99 -17.02
CA LYS A 607 -2.46 8.53 -17.05
C LYS A 607 -1.17 7.83 -17.43
N PHE A 608 -0.57 8.26 -18.55
CA PHE A 608 0.73 7.76 -19.01
C PHE A 608 1.82 7.92 -17.95
N ALA A 609 1.91 9.11 -17.32
CA ALA A 609 2.89 9.38 -16.28
C ALA A 609 2.73 8.49 -15.04
N ARG A 610 1.48 8.19 -14.66
CA ARG A 610 1.18 7.30 -13.54
C ARG A 610 1.62 5.87 -13.82
N ASP A 611 1.28 5.34 -15.00
CA ASP A 611 1.60 3.96 -15.35
C ASP A 611 3.11 3.78 -15.59
N LEU A 612 3.77 4.78 -16.20
CA LEU A 612 5.21 4.78 -16.42
C LEU A 612 6.00 4.88 -15.10
N MET A 613 5.68 5.86 -14.25
CA MET A 613 6.41 6.10 -12.99
C MET A 613 6.02 5.10 -11.89
N GLY A 614 4.91 4.37 -12.07
CA GLY A 614 4.48 3.30 -11.18
C GLY A 614 5.04 1.93 -11.54
N TYR A 615 5.74 1.81 -12.67
CA TYR A 615 6.23 0.52 -13.16
C TYR A 615 7.35 -0.05 -12.29
N LEU A 616 7.15 -1.27 -11.78
CA LEU A 616 8.08 -1.96 -10.89
C LEU A 616 9.13 -2.75 -11.68
N ARG A 617 10.39 -2.71 -11.20
CA ARG A 617 11.51 -3.48 -11.78
C ARG A 617 11.35 -4.99 -11.59
N VAL A 618 10.68 -5.39 -10.51
CA VAL A 618 10.39 -6.80 -10.16
C VAL A 618 8.96 -6.86 -9.60
N GLY A 619 8.12 -7.74 -10.16
CA GLY A 619 6.73 -7.92 -9.74
C GLY A 619 5.77 -7.99 -10.93
N THR A 620 4.48 -8.09 -10.64
CA THR A 620 3.41 -8.03 -11.65
C THR A 620 3.00 -6.58 -11.83
N ASN A 621 3.10 -6.07 -13.07
CA ASN A 621 2.64 -4.73 -13.42
C ASN A 621 1.29 -4.85 -14.14
N ALA A 622 0.30 -4.06 -13.72
CA ALA A 622 -1.06 -4.13 -14.29
C ALA A 622 -1.16 -3.49 -15.69
N HIS A 623 -0.31 -2.49 -15.97
CA HIS A 623 -0.23 -1.78 -17.24
C HIS A 623 1.25 -1.64 -17.62
N ASP A 624 1.62 -2.11 -18.80
CA ASP A 624 2.99 -2.08 -19.33
C ASP A 624 3.10 -1.40 -20.70
N ASP A 625 2.01 -0.85 -21.21
CA ASP A 625 1.91 -0.19 -22.52
C ASP A 625 2.76 1.10 -22.61
N ALA A 626 2.73 1.93 -21.55
CA ALA A 626 3.57 3.13 -21.48
C ALA A 626 5.09 2.83 -21.52
N PRO A 627 5.63 1.94 -20.65
CA PRO A 627 7.06 1.62 -20.69
C PRO A 627 7.48 0.77 -21.90
N ASP A 628 6.59 -0.04 -22.48
CA ASP A 628 6.90 -0.77 -23.71
C ASP A 628 6.95 0.15 -24.92
N ALA A 629 6.00 1.09 -25.06
CA ALA A 629 6.05 2.07 -26.14
C ALA A 629 7.32 2.93 -26.10
N LEU A 630 7.77 3.35 -24.90
CA LEU A 630 9.05 4.05 -24.77
C LEU A 630 10.23 3.17 -25.16
N THR A 631 10.20 1.89 -24.76
CA THR A 631 11.21 0.91 -25.15
C THR A 631 11.28 0.75 -26.67
N GLY A 632 10.14 0.54 -27.32
CA GLY A 632 10.04 0.43 -28.77
C GLY A 632 10.49 1.71 -29.49
N SER A 633 10.20 2.89 -28.95
CA SER A 633 10.68 4.16 -29.52
C SER A 633 12.20 4.28 -29.52
N ILE A 634 12.88 3.67 -28.54
CA ILE A 634 14.35 3.63 -28.47
C ILE A 634 14.91 2.56 -29.41
N GLU A 635 14.29 1.39 -29.48
CA GLU A 635 14.70 0.31 -30.40
C GLU A 635 14.58 0.72 -31.87
N CYS A 636 13.63 1.59 -32.20
CA CYS A 636 13.42 2.11 -33.56
C CYS A 636 14.33 3.30 -33.92
N ARG A 637 15.13 3.83 -32.99
CA ARG A 637 16.04 4.95 -33.28
C ARG A 637 17.04 4.55 -34.36
N GLN A 638 17.19 5.39 -35.38
CA GLN A 638 18.20 5.14 -36.41
C GLN A 638 19.59 5.55 -35.90
N PRO A 639 20.65 4.79 -36.24
CA PRO A 639 22.00 5.22 -35.92
C PRO A 639 22.28 6.57 -36.59
N PRO A 640 23.07 7.46 -35.95
CA PRO A 640 23.42 8.74 -36.55
C PRO A 640 24.09 8.49 -37.91
N LYS A 641 23.59 9.13 -38.97
CA LYS A 641 24.23 9.08 -40.29
C LYS A 641 25.68 9.50 -40.11
N ARG A 642 26.62 8.61 -40.45
CA ARG A 642 28.02 8.99 -40.63
C ARG A 642 28.09 9.96 -41.81
N VAL A 643 28.04 11.26 -41.52
CA VAL A 643 28.34 12.29 -42.50
C VAL A 643 29.82 12.08 -42.85
N SER A 644 30.11 11.78 -44.12
CA SER A 644 31.50 11.65 -44.52
C SER A 644 32.19 13.00 -44.34
N VAL A 645 33.48 13.02 -43.97
CA VAL A 645 34.24 14.26 -43.86
C VAL A 645 34.18 15.08 -45.17
N ALA A 646 34.03 14.41 -46.31
CA ALA A 646 33.83 15.01 -47.63
C ALA A 646 32.47 15.69 -47.85
N GLU A 647 31.44 15.37 -47.05
CA GLU A 647 30.15 16.08 -47.06
C GLU A 647 30.14 17.27 -46.07
N MET A 648 31.00 17.23 -45.04
CA MET A 648 31.19 18.35 -44.10
C MET A 648 32.00 19.49 -44.72
N PHE A 649 32.97 19.16 -45.57
CA PHE A 649 33.71 20.13 -46.38
C PHE A 649 33.19 20.04 -47.82
N GLY A 650 32.08 20.75 -48.09
CA GLY A 650 31.41 20.73 -49.39
C GLY A 650 32.38 20.74 -50.57
N ARG A 651 32.12 19.86 -51.54
CA ARG A 651 32.86 19.74 -52.81
C ARG A 651 33.27 21.13 -53.34
N ILE A 652 34.57 21.33 -53.46
CA ILE A 652 35.20 22.14 -54.52
C ILE A 652 35.77 21.16 -55.53
#